data_AF-A0A1E5UZF8-F1
#
_entry.id   AF-A0A1E5UZF8-F1
#
_cell.length_a   1.000
_cell.length_b   1.000
_cell.length_c   1.000
_cell.angle_alpha   90.00
_cell.angle_beta   90.00
_cell.angle_gamma   90.00
#
_symmetry.space_group_name_H-M   'P 1'
#
loop_
_entity.id
_entity.type
_entity.pdbx_description
1 polymer ?
#
loop_
_entity_poly.entity_id
_entity_poly.type
_entity_poly.pdbx_seq_one_letter_code
_entity_poly.pdbx_strand_id
1 'polypeptide(L)'
;MYNGGQAGLTFWSPNVNIFRDPRWGRGQETPGEDPAVSARYAAAYVRGLQQPYGGQHGRSHLKLAACCKHFTAYDLDRWGGTDRFHFNAVVAPQDLEDTFNVPFRACVADGKAAAVMCSYNQVNGVPTCADEGFLKGTIRGKWGLEGYIVSDCDSVDVFFNDQHYTRTTEDAVAATLRAGLDLDCGPFLAQYTESAVAKRKVSDADVDAALTNTVTVQMRLGMFDGDPAAGPFGHLGPLDVCTPAHQELALEAARQGVVLLKNEKGKHRGGVLPLRPATHRTVAVVGPHAEATVAMIGNYAGKPCGYNTPVQGVARYVHQAVHQAGCTDVACAGSSQPIAAAVDAARRADATVVVAGLDQKVEAEGLDRSSLLLPGRQAELISAVAKASKGPVILVLMSGGPIDIAFAQNDPRIAAIIWAGYPGQAGGQAIADVIFGQHNPGGKLPVTWYPQEYLQKAPMTNMAMRANPASGYPGRTYRFYTGPTIHPFGHGLSYTQFTHTLAHAPAQLTVQLAGGHAASTTTASSLLNATRSGSSSGARAVRVAHARCQGLTVPVHVDVRNIGDRDGAHTVMVYHSAPARSVAEAGAPARQLVAFEKVHVAAGGVARVEMGVGVCDGLSVAGRDGVRRIPVGEHRLVIGELTHSVTLGVEQLGSQRFLTAAGLLFAPDALRLGGSGDGAAAAAARLVHLLAFATSSLSTKARACKIENIWYPMSSSSTALHDTQGRSRPEFEGPRGEARRGAMGWAARFLAAVSFLAAGLLFAPDALRLGGPGDGDSAAATAAARLVHLLAFATAWGAGLWVTFIGGIVMFKYLPRHQFGSLQGKMFPTYFMLISVCSAISVSAFAYLHPWKTALTIERYQLGFLLSALGCNLSNLLVFTPMTVEMMMKRHKLEKDLGIGTEVGYSKNAETTKRNPGLAAMNRKFGMIHGLSSLANIMSFGSLAMHSWYLSNKLDL
;
A
#
# COMPACT_ATOMS: atom_id res chain seq x y z
N MET A 1 -4.20 15.83 31.02
CA MET A 1 -3.56 14.58 30.58
C MET A 1 -4.48 13.87 29.61
N TYR A 2 -3.95 13.29 28.54
CA TYR A 2 -4.71 12.47 27.59
C TYR A 2 -5.42 11.32 28.32
N ASN A 3 -6.65 10.99 27.93
CA ASN A 3 -7.46 9.92 28.52
C ASN A 3 -7.58 9.99 30.06
N GLY A 4 -7.73 11.19 30.64
CA GLY A 4 -7.84 11.37 32.09
C GLY A 4 -6.62 10.86 32.89
N GLY A 5 -5.46 10.68 32.23
CA GLY A 5 -4.25 10.12 32.86
C GLY A 5 -4.21 8.60 32.97
N GLN A 6 -5.17 7.87 32.40
CA GLN A 6 -5.28 6.41 32.53
C GLN A 6 -4.44 5.64 31.47
N ALA A 7 -4.18 6.24 30.32
CA ALA A 7 -3.36 5.64 29.27
C ALA A 7 -2.74 6.71 28.35
N GLY A 8 -1.70 6.32 27.60
CA GLY A 8 -1.13 7.12 26.52
C GLY A 8 -1.98 7.10 25.24
N LEU A 9 -1.40 7.60 24.14
CA LEU A 9 -2.07 7.68 22.82
C LEU A 9 -1.53 6.64 21.80
N THR A 10 -0.69 5.71 22.24
CA THR A 10 -0.07 4.68 21.41
C THR A 10 -0.54 3.30 21.85
N PHE A 11 -1.05 2.49 20.93
CA PHE A 11 -1.61 1.18 21.24
C PHE A 11 -0.94 0.10 20.40
N TRP A 12 -0.43 -0.94 21.06
CA TRP A 12 0.17 -2.12 20.41
C TRP A 12 -0.87 -3.08 19.89
N SER A 13 -1.62 -2.60 18.89
CA SER A 13 -2.69 -3.28 18.19
C SER A 13 -2.82 -2.73 16.77
N PRO A 14 -3.27 -3.54 15.79
CA PRO A 14 -3.81 -4.90 15.94
C PRO A 14 -2.76 -6.03 15.91
N ASN A 15 -3.12 -7.21 16.46
CA ASN A 15 -2.46 -8.47 16.12
C ASN A 15 -2.96 -8.93 14.74
N VAL A 16 -2.03 -9.14 13.80
CA VAL A 16 -2.33 -9.45 12.40
C VAL A 16 -1.60 -10.69 11.91
N ASN A 17 -1.00 -11.46 12.83
CA ASN A 17 -0.40 -12.74 12.51
C ASN A 17 -1.46 -13.71 11.95
N ILE A 18 -1.02 -14.64 11.11
CA ILE A 18 -1.89 -15.68 10.55
C ILE A 18 -2.15 -16.74 11.62
N PHE A 19 -3.41 -17.10 11.87
CA PHE A 19 -3.78 -18.23 12.74
C PHE A 19 -3.50 -19.56 12.02
N ARG A 20 -2.22 -19.85 11.86
CA ARG A 20 -1.72 -20.90 10.97
C ARG A 20 -1.87 -22.31 11.56
N ASP A 21 -1.62 -22.45 12.85
CA ASP A 21 -1.83 -23.71 13.57
C ASP A 21 -3.00 -23.55 14.55
N PRO A 22 -4.04 -24.40 14.49
CA PRO A 22 -5.23 -24.25 15.30
C PRO A 22 -4.97 -24.32 16.81
N ARG A 23 -3.82 -24.85 17.25
CA ARG A 23 -3.47 -24.95 18.67
C ARG A 23 -2.95 -23.66 19.29
N TRP A 24 -2.59 -22.66 18.47
CA TRP A 24 -1.96 -21.44 18.97
C TRP A 24 -2.85 -20.69 19.95
N GLY A 25 -2.36 -20.49 21.18
CA GLY A 25 -3.11 -19.89 22.29
C GLY A 25 -3.52 -18.46 22.05
N ARG A 26 -2.78 -17.73 21.19
CA ARG A 26 -3.07 -16.34 20.81
C ARG A 26 -3.75 -16.22 19.44
N GLY A 27 -4.10 -17.33 18.80
CA GLY A 27 -4.85 -17.29 17.55
C GLY A 27 -6.22 -16.60 17.68
N GLN A 28 -6.77 -16.58 18.91
CA GLN A 28 -7.96 -15.81 19.28
C GLN A 28 -7.83 -14.28 19.07
N GLU A 29 -6.60 -13.75 19.05
CA GLU A 29 -6.34 -12.33 18.86
C GLU A 29 -6.34 -11.90 17.38
N THR A 30 -6.35 -12.87 16.46
CA THR A 30 -6.13 -12.62 15.04
C THR A 30 -7.43 -12.73 14.23
N PRO A 31 -7.48 -12.13 13.03
CA PRO A 31 -8.63 -12.23 12.15
C PRO A 31 -8.73 -13.58 11.40
N GLY A 32 -7.95 -14.59 11.80
CA GLY A 32 -8.02 -15.96 11.27
C GLY A 32 -6.81 -16.41 10.44
N GLU A 33 -7.04 -17.40 9.58
CA GLU A 33 -5.96 -18.10 8.87
C GLU A 33 -5.68 -17.57 7.45
N ASP A 34 -6.51 -16.66 6.94
CA ASP A 34 -6.40 -16.15 5.57
C ASP A 34 -5.61 -14.83 5.50
N PRO A 35 -4.58 -14.75 4.64
CA PRO A 35 -3.82 -13.51 4.45
C PRO A 35 -4.62 -12.33 3.89
N ALA A 36 -5.63 -12.56 3.04
CA ALA A 36 -6.42 -11.48 2.46
C ALA A 36 -7.41 -10.89 3.47
N VAL A 37 -8.07 -11.73 4.28
CA VAL A 37 -8.86 -11.29 5.44
C VAL A 37 -7.99 -10.52 6.40
N SER A 38 -6.81 -11.06 6.75
CA SER A 38 -5.89 -10.43 7.70
C SER A 38 -5.38 -9.07 7.22
N ALA A 39 -5.07 -8.95 5.92
CA ALA A 39 -4.67 -7.69 5.30
C ALA A 39 -5.79 -6.63 5.33
N ARG A 40 -7.02 -7.00 4.98
CA ARG A 40 -8.16 -6.07 5.04
C ARG A 40 -8.48 -5.65 6.46
N TYR A 41 -8.44 -6.59 7.41
CA TYR A 41 -8.60 -6.31 8.84
C TYR A 41 -7.53 -5.33 9.34
N ALA A 42 -6.26 -5.58 9.05
CA ALA A 42 -5.14 -4.73 9.45
C ALA A 42 -5.33 -3.28 8.96
N ALA A 43 -5.63 -3.10 7.66
CA ALA A 43 -5.83 -1.77 7.08
C ALA A 43 -7.06 -1.06 7.69
N ALA A 44 -8.18 -1.77 7.84
CA ALA A 44 -9.40 -1.19 8.42
C ALA A 44 -9.22 -0.79 9.90
N TYR A 45 -8.61 -1.67 10.70
CA TYR A 45 -8.38 -1.44 12.13
C TYR A 45 -7.44 -0.25 12.35
N VAL A 46 -6.32 -0.19 11.61
CA VAL A 46 -5.38 0.93 11.68
C VAL A 46 -6.07 2.24 11.31
N ARG A 47 -6.85 2.27 10.21
CA ARG A 47 -7.57 3.49 9.82
C ARG A 47 -8.59 3.93 10.88
N GLY A 48 -9.36 2.99 11.42
CA GLY A 48 -10.34 3.27 12.47
C GLY A 48 -9.72 3.82 13.76
N LEU A 49 -8.51 3.36 14.11
CA LEU A 49 -7.80 3.83 15.30
C LEU A 49 -7.13 5.19 15.08
N GLN A 50 -6.53 5.40 13.90
CA GLN A 50 -5.64 6.53 13.64
C GLN A 50 -6.30 7.75 13.01
N GLN A 51 -7.34 7.57 12.18
CA GLN A 51 -7.90 8.67 11.40
C GLN A 51 -8.97 9.45 12.20
N PRO A 52 -9.01 10.79 12.08
CA PRO A 52 -10.13 11.57 12.57
C PRO A 52 -11.42 11.24 11.82
N TYR A 53 -12.55 11.38 12.50
CA TYR A 53 -13.87 11.21 11.89
C TYR A 53 -14.03 12.19 10.71
N GLY A 54 -14.46 11.70 9.55
CA GLY A 54 -14.63 12.51 8.33
C GLY A 54 -13.40 12.59 7.40
N GLY A 55 -12.27 11.96 7.73
CA GLY A 55 -11.17 11.68 6.78
C GLY A 55 -10.39 12.90 6.26
N GLN A 56 -10.63 14.11 6.80
CA GLN A 56 -10.09 15.35 6.23
C GLN A 56 -8.70 15.78 6.75
N HIS A 57 -8.24 15.26 7.90
CA HIS A 57 -6.88 15.53 8.34
C HIS A 57 -5.96 14.44 7.82
N GLY A 58 -5.17 14.77 6.81
CA GLY A 58 -4.17 13.88 6.23
C GLY A 58 -3.11 13.43 7.24
N ARG A 59 -2.01 12.87 6.73
CA ARG A 59 -0.96 12.16 7.49
C ARG A 59 -0.33 12.94 8.66
N SER A 60 -0.56 14.25 8.76
CA SER A 60 0.03 15.17 9.74
C SER A 60 -0.57 15.08 11.15
N HIS A 61 -1.81 14.63 11.33
CA HIS A 61 -2.43 14.51 12.67
C HIS A 61 -3.05 13.12 12.87
N LEU A 62 -2.75 12.51 14.03
CA LEU A 62 -3.24 11.19 14.43
C LEU A 62 -4.25 11.32 15.58
N LYS A 63 -5.32 10.53 15.54
CA LYS A 63 -6.23 10.34 16.69
C LYS A 63 -5.55 9.53 17.79
N LEU A 64 -5.06 8.35 17.42
CA LEU A 64 -4.23 7.46 18.22
C LEU A 64 -3.19 6.84 17.28
N ALA A 65 -2.11 6.25 17.80
CA ALA A 65 -1.13 5.52 17.01
C ALA A 65 -1.38 4.01 17.10
N ALA A 66 -1.57 3.37 15.95
CA ALA A 66 -1.70 1.93 15.82
C ALA A 66 -0.34 1.28 15.56
N CYS A 67 -0.18 0.04 16.03
CA CYS A 67 1.04 -0.73 15.89
C CYS A 67 0.72 -2.19 15.57
N CYS A 68 0.98 -2.60 14.33
CA CYS A 68 0.73 -3.97 13.90
C CYS A 68 1.77 -4.92 14.47
N LYS A 69 1.32 -6.06 14.98
CA LYS A 69 2.16 -7.06 15.63
C LYS A 69 1.78 -8.48 15.26
N HIS A 70 2.68 -9.45 15.37
CA HIS A 70 4.10 -9.38 15.77
C HIS A 70 4.95 -9.80 14.56
N PHE A 71 5.80 -8.90 14.09
CA PHE A 71 6.54 -9.04 12.85
C PHE A 71 7.82 -9.85 13.06
N THR A 72 7.99 -11.04 12.47
CA THR A 72 7.05 -11.80 11.62
C THR A 72 7.13 -13.29 11.93
N ALA A 73 6.22 -14.05 11.32
CA ALA A 73 6.13 -15.51 11.48
C ALA A 73 6.06 -15.99 12.94
N TYR A 74 5.46 -15.17 13.79
CA TYR A 74 5.13 -15.49 15.17
C TYR A 74 3.72 -16.10 15.24
N ASP A 75 3.65 -17.41 15.48
CA ASP A 75 2.40 -18.18 15.57
C ASP A 75 2.49 -19.39 16.52
N LEU A 76 3.38 -19.31 17.52
CA LEU A 76 3.64 -20.31 18.55
C LEU A 76 4.07 -19.61 19.85
N ASP A 77 3.42 -19.97 20.97
CA ASP A 77 3.73 -19.43 22.30
C ASP A 77 4.53 -20.41 23.16
N ARG A 78 3.99 -21.62 23.36
CA ARG A 78 4.61 -22.69 24.14
C ARG A 78 3.97 -24.03 23.81
N TRP A 79 4.65 -24.81 22.97
CA TRP A 79 4.19 -26.13 22.54
C TRP A 79 5.34 -27.14 22.47
N GLY A 80 5.13 -28.35 23.02
CA GLY A 80 6.06 -29.47 22.82
C GLY A 80 7.50 -29.23 23.28
N GLY A 81 7.69 -28.45 24.36
CA GLY A 81 9.02 -28.08 24.86
C GLY A 81 9.70 -26.94 24.09
N THR A 82 9.05 -26.38 23.07
CA THR A 82 9.47 -25.16 22.38
C THR A 82 8.63 -23.99 22.88
N ASP A 83 9.27 -22.86 23.19
CA ASP A 83 8.59 -21.61 23.53
C ASP A 83 8.97 -20.49 22.56
N ARG A 84 8.16 -19.44 22.56
CA ARG A 84 8.32 -18.25 21.71
C ARG A 84 9.65 -17.53 21.85
N PHE A 85 10.30 -17.62 23.02
CA PHE A 85 11.55 -16.93 23.29
C PHE A 85 12.73 -17.65 22.65
N HIS A 86 12.63 -18.95 22.41
CA HIS A 86 13.69 -19.76 21.78
C HIS A 86 13.35 -20.24 20.37
N PHE A 87 12.11 -20.03 19.92
CA PHE A 87 11.66 -20.59 18.66
C PHE A 87 12.38 -19.94 17.46
N ASN A 88 13.00 -20.77 16.63
CA ASN A 88 13.52 -20.37 15.33
C ASN A 88 12.60 -20.87 14.22
N ALA A 89 11.77 -19.97 13.71
CA ALA A 89 10.87 -20.23 12.61
C ALA A 89 11.66 -20.35 11.29
N VAL A 90 11.77 -21.58 10.77
CA VAL A 90 12.38 -21.83 9.45
C VAL A 90 11.33 -21.64 8.37
N VAL A 91 11.34 -20.50 7.69
CA VAL A 91 10.29 -20.11 6.74
C VAL A 91 10.89 -19.89 5.36
N ALA A 92 10.31 -20.54 4.35
CA ALA A 92 10.71 -20.35 2.96
C ALA A 92 10.40 -18.90 2.50
N PRO A 93 11.24 -18.28 1.64
CA PRO A 93 10.97 -16.96 1.07
C PRO A 93 9.59 -16.87 0.40
N GLN A 94 9.16 -17.97 -0.20
CA GLN A 94 7.82 -18.11 -0.77
C GLN A 94 6.71 -17.93 0.27
N ASP A 95 6.78 -18.61 1.41
CA ASP A 95 5.74 -18.54 2.45
C ASP A 95 5.75 -17.18 3.17
N LEU A 96 6.92 -16.56 3.31
CA LEU A 96 7.02 -15.18 3.79
C LEU A 96 6.22 -14.22 2.92
N GLU A 97 6.44 -14.25 1.60
CA GLU A 97 5.74 -13.36 0.66
C GLU A 97 4.26 -13.71 0.46
N ASP A 98 3.92 -15.00 0.46
CA ASP A 98 2.59 -15.52 0.12
C ASP A 98 1.62 -15.56 1.31
N THR A 99 2.14 -15.53 2.53
CA THR A 99 1.35 -15.71 3.76
C THR A 99 1.73 -14.72 4.85
N PHE A 100 2.93 -14.84 5.44
CA PHE A 100 3.23 -14.18 6.72
C PHE A 100 3.34 -12.65 6.61
N ASN A 101 3.92 -12.14 5.53
CA ASN A 101 4.18 -10.71 5.37
C ASN A 101 3.02 -9.94 4.74
N VAL A 102 2.05 -10.63 4.13
CA VAL A 102 0.88 -10.02 3.48
C VAL A 102 0.11 -9.06 4.42
N PRO A 103 -0.29 -9.47 5.64
CA PRO A 103 -1.00 -8.57 6.55
C PRO A 103 -0.16 -7.36 7.00
N PHE A 104 1.15 -7.54 7.23
CA PHE A 104 2.03 -6.43 7.63
C PHE A 104 2.28 -5.45 6.49
N ARG A 105 2.43 -5.93 5.24
CA ARG A 105 2.48 -5.07 4.06
C ARG A 105 1.23 -4.21 3.97
N ALA A 106 0.03 -4.80 4.11
CA ALA A 106 -1.22 -4.05 4.07
C ALA A 106 -1.36 -3.08 5.25
N CYS A 107 -0.92 -3.47 6.45
CA CYS A 107 -0.90 -2.60 7.61
C CYS A 107 -0.09 -1.30 7.37
N VAL A 108 1.11 -1.44 6.81
CA VAL A 108 2.00 -0.30 6.56
C VAL A 108 1.57 0.46 5.30
N ALA A 109 1.43 -0.23 4.17
CA ALA A 109 1.20 0.38 2.87
C ALA A 109 -0.23 0.92 2.71
N ASP A 110 -1.24 0.19 3.20
CA ASP A 110 -2.66 0.53 3.00
C ASP A 110 -3.27 1.17 4.25
N GLY A 111 -2.97 0.63 5.43
CA GLY A 111 -3.41 1.15 6.72
C GLY A 111 -2.68 2.44 7.13
N LYS A 112 -1.44 2.63 6.66
CA LYS A 112 -0.55 3.73 7.09
C LYS A 112 -0.29 3.73 8.59
N ALA A 113 -0.03 2.55 9.16
CA ALA A 113 0.25 2.39 10.59
C ALA A 113 1.41 3.29 11.06
N ALA A 114 1.27 3.80 12.28
CA ALA A 114 2.27 4.63 12.94
C ALA A 114 3.41 3.80 13.54
N ALA A 115 3.20 2.49 13.73
CA ALA A 115 4.25 1.59 14.19
C ALA A 115 4.07 0.14 13.73
N VAL A 116 5.15 -0.63 13.86
CA VAL A 116 5.19 -2.09 13.71
C VAL A 116 5.99 -2.67 14.87
N MET A 117 5.52 -3.77 15.47
CA MET A 117 6.21 -4.45 16.55
C MET A 117 6.96 -5.67 16.01
N CYS A 118 8.26 -5.79 16.27
CA CYS A 118 9.02 -7.01 15.99
C CYS A 118 8.77 -8.07 17.08
N SER A 119 8.80 -9.35 16.71
CA SER A 119 8.46 -10.47 17.59
C SER A 119 9.63 -10.96 18.48
N TYR A 120 9.37 -11.94 19.36
CA TYR A 120 10.42 -12.64 20.12
C TYR A 120 11.25 -13.61 19.29
N ASN A 121 10.58 -14.37 18.42
CA ASN A 121 11.18 -15.52 17.74
C ASN A 121 12.29 -15.11 16.76
N GLN A 122 13.12 -16.08 16.42
CA GLN A 122 13.99 -15.97 15.26
C GLN A 122 13.24 -16.38 14.00
N VAL A 123 13.65 -15.83 12.86
CA VAL A 123 13.26 -16.33 11.54
C VAL A 123 14.53 -16.67 10.78
N ASN A 124 14.65 -17.91 10.34
CA ASN A 124 15.83 -18.41 9.62
C ASN A 124 17.17 -18.10 10.35
N GLY A 125 17.17 -18.16 11.68
CA GLY A 125 18.35 -17.99 12.54
C GLY A 125 18.67 -16.55 12.97
N VAL A 126 17.81 -15.58 12.67
CA VAL A 126 18.01 -14.17 13.07
C VAL A 126 16.82 -13.70 13.91
N PRO A 127 17.03 -13.12 15.12
CA PRO A 127 15.97 -12.49 15.91
C PRO A 127 15.33 -11.36 15.10
N THR A 128 14.00 -11.31 15.04
CA THR A 128 13.30 -10.33 14.16
C THR A 128 13.57 -8.88 14.56
N CYS A 129 13.81 -8.61 15.85
CA CYS A 129 14.20 -7.28 16.35
C CYS A 129 15.67 -6.89 16.04
N ALA A 130 16.49 -7.80 15.53
CA ALA A 130 17.87 -7.58 15.13
C ALA A 130 18.12 -7.83 13.62
N ASP A 131 17.06 -8.06 12.84
CA ASP A 131 17.16 -8.35 11.40
C ASP A 131 17.05 -7.07 10.55
N GLU A 132 18.19 -6.60 10.03
CA GLU A 132 18.27 -5.41 9.17
C GLU A 132 17.48 -5.55 7.85
N GLY A 133 17.44 -6.75 7.27
CA GLY A 133 16.70 -7.03 6.04
C GLY A 133 15.18 -6.92 6.22
N PHE A 134 14.71 -7.24 7.41
CA PHE A 134 13.34 -7.10 7.84
C PHE A 134 12.98 -5.68 8.26
N LEU A 135 13.70 -5.09 9.22
CA LEU A 135 13.33 -3.79 9.79
C LEU A 135 13.64 -2.64 8.82
N LYS A 136 14.91 -2.39 8.50
CA LYS A 136 15.31 -1.35 7.52
C LYS A 136 14.91 -1.74 6.10
N GLY A 137 15.19 -2.96 5.67
CA GLY A 137 14.98 -3.40 4.30
C GLY A 137 13.51 -3.50 3.91
N THR A 138 12.70 -4.19 4.72
CA THR A 138 11.32 -4.53 4.34
C THR A 138 10.29 -3.56 4.91
N ILE A 139 10.23 -3.37 6.23
CA ILE A 139 9.24 -2.48 6.87
C ILE A 139 9.46 -1.03 6.43
N ARG A 140 10.69 -0.51 6.59
CA ARG A 140 10.99 0.89 6.29
C ARG A 140 11.22 1.12 4.80
N GLY A 141 12.03 0.27 4.15
CA GLY A 141 12.37 0.39 2.75
C GLY A 141 11.23 0.00 1.80
N LYS A 142 10.89 -1.29 1.72
CA LYS A 142 9.91 -1.80 0.73
C LYS A 142 8.48 -1.32 1.00
N TRP A 143 8.05 -1.25 2.25
CA TRP A 143 6.66 -0.88 2.59
C TRP A 143 6.48 0.60 2.93
N GLY A 144 7.57 1.30 3.25
CA GLY A 144 7.54 2.74 3.48
C GLY A 144 6.88 3.13 4.80
N LEU A 145 7.22 2.47 5.91
CA LEU A 145 6.76 2.87 7.24
C LEU A 145 7.19 4.32 7.55
N GLU A 146 6.21 5.17 7.84
CA GLU A 146 6.40 6.54 8.33
C GLU A 146 6.00 6.60 9.81
N GLY A 147 6.86 6.02 10.64
CA GLY A 147 6.58 5.73 12.04
C GLY A 147 7.77 5.05 12.72
N TYR A 148 7.50 4.43 13.88
CA TYR A 148 8.54 3.76 14.66
C TYR A 148 8.37 2.23 14.69
N ILE A 149 9.48 1.50 14.83
CA ILE A 149 9.50 0.06 15.05
C ILE A 149 9.81 -0.19 16.53
N VAL A 150 8.99 -1.02 17.18
CA VAL A 150 9.09 -1.32 18.61
C VAL A 150 9.35 -2.81 18.86
N SER A 151 10.06 -3.16 19.93
CA SER A 151 10.20 -4.56 20.35
C SER A 151 8.93 -5.06 21.06
N ASP A 152 8.69 -6.36 20.99
CA ASP A 152 7.83 -7.03 21.99
C ASP A 152 8.50 -6.97 23.38
N CYS A 153 7.77 -7.27 24.45
CA CYS A 153 8.14 -6.98 25.84
C CYS A 153 8.70 -8.18 26.63
N ASP A 154 9.99 -8.50 26.63
CA ASP A 154 11.17 -7.69 26.26
C ASP A 154 12.06 -8.48 25.27
N SER A 155 11.81 -8.32 23.97
CA SER A 155 12.46 -9.12 22.92
C SER A 155 13.95 -8.83 22.82
N VAL A 156 14.40 -7.62 23.18
CA VAL A 156 15.81 -7.26 23.14
C VAL A 156 16.59 -8.00 24.22
N ASP A 157 16.06 -8.00 25.45
CA ASP A 157 16.62 -8.78 26.55
C ASP A 157 16.61 -10.28 26.22
N VAL A 158 15.49 -10.80 25.71
CA VAL A 158 15.33 -12.22 25.33
C VAL A 158 16.38 -12.67 24.31
N PHE A 159 16.62 -11.93 23.22
CA PHE A 159 17.58 -12.43 22.23
C PHE A 159 19.02 -12.40 22.76
N PHE A 160 19.32 -11.57 23.77
CA PHE A 160 20.62 -11.52 24.42
C PHE A 160 20.77 -12.61 25.50
N ASN A 161 19.87 -12.64 26.48
CA ASN A 161 19.96 -13.50 27.66
C ASN A 161 19.54 -14.94 27.39
N ASP A 162 18.46 -15.16 26.63
CA ASP A 162 17.89 -16.49 26.42
C ASP A 162 18.39 -17.11 25.10
N GLN A 163 18.42 -16.33 24.02
CA GLN A 163 18.84 -16.85 22.70
C GLN A 163 20.35 -16.76 22.46
N HIS A 164 21.09 -16.02 23.31
CA HIS A 164 22.55 -15.83 23.19
C HIS A 164 23.01 -15.38 21.80
N TYR A 165 22.21 -14.56 21.10
CA TYR A 165 22.49 -14.15 19.72
C TYR A 165 23.71 -13.22 19.61
N THR A 166 23.98 -12.43 20.65
CA THR A 166 25.15 -11.54 20.71
C THR A 166 26.00 -11.83 21.94
N ARG A 167 27.27 -11.42 21.91
CA ARG A 167 28.27 -11.75 22.94
C ARG A 167 28.29 -10.78 24.12
N THR A 168 27.88 -9.54 23.90
CA THR A 168 27.91 -8.46 24.90
C THR A 168 26.63 -7.66 24.80
N THR A 169 26.22 -7.01 25.89
CA THR A 169 25.03 -6.15 25.90
C THR A 169 25.15 -5.00 24.91
N GLU A 170 26.35 -4.44 24.71
CA GLU A 170 26.56 -3.38 23.72
C GLU A 170 26.52 -3.87 22.27
N ASP A 171 26.87 -5.14 22.02
CA ASP A 171 26.66 -5.76 20.72
C ASP A 171 25.16 -5.98 20.44
N ALA A 172 24.35 -6.28 21.45
CA ALA A 172 22.89 -6.37 21.34
C ALA A 172 22.26 -5.00 21.01
N VAL A 173 22.69 -3.93 21.68
CA VAL A 173 22.31 -2.55 21.32
C VAL A 173 22.70 -2.23 19.88
N ALA A 174 23.93 -2.58 19.49
CA ALA A 174 24.38 -2.33 18.13
C ALA A 174 23.56 -3.10 17.09
N ALA A 175 23.25 -4.37 17.35
CA ALA A 175 22.44 -5.19 16.44
C ALA A 175 21.04 -4.61 16.24
N THR A 176 20.38 -4.15 17.32
CA THR A 176 19.00 -3.62 17.27
C THR A 176 18.91 -2.26 16.60
N LEU A 177 19.68 -1.26 17.06
CA LEU A 177 19.63 0.09 16.49
C LEU A 177 20.08 0.09 15.03
N ARG A 178 21.11 -0.69 14.69
CA ARG A 178 21.56 -0.81 13.29
C ARG A 178 20.59 -1.60 12.43
N ALA A 179 19.85 -2.58 12.96
CA ALA A 179 18.78 -3.23 12.21
C ALA A 179 17.64 -2.26 11.89
N GLY A 180 17.40 -1.27 12.77
CA GLY A 180 16.40 -0.22 12.60
C GLY A 180 15.26 -0.26 13.60
N LEU A 181 15.46 -0.92 14.75
CA LEU A 181 14.58 -0.82 15.92
C LEU A 181 14.65 0.60 16.49
N ASP A 182 13.51 1.21 16.79
CA ASP A 182 13.43 2.60 17.26
C ASP A 182 13.09 2.70 18.75
N LEU A 183 12.32 1.74 19.28
CA LEU A 183 11.84 1.74 20.66
C LEU A 183 11.95 0.34 21.26
N ASP A 184 12.39 0.28 22.50
CA ASP A 184 12.44 -0.95 23.29
C ASP A 184 11.26 -1.01 24.26
N CYS A 185 10.44 -2.06 24.18
CA CYS A 185 9.54 -2.45 25.26
C CYS A 185 10.32 -3.19 26.35
N GLY A 186 11.22 -2.49 27.01
CA GLY A 186 12.14 -3.08 27.95
C GLY A 186 13.11 -2.03 28.47
N PRO A 187 13.82 -2.31 29.57
CA PRO A 187 14.85 -1.41 30.04
C PRO A 187 16.17 -1.60 29.27
N PHE A 188 16.31 -2.60 28.38
CA PHE A 188 17.60 -3.00 27.83
C PHE A 188 18.31 -1.87 27.08
N LEU A 189 17.64 -1.23 26.11
CA LEU A 189 18.24 -0.10 25.41
C LEU A 189 18.51 1.08 26.36
N ALA A 190 17.62 1.34 27.31
CA ALA A 190 17.81 2.42 28.28
C ALA A 190 19.05 2.19 29.18
N GLN A 191 19.34 0.94 29.52
CA GLN A 191 20.47 0.57 30.39
C GLN A 191 21.82 0.57 29.65
N TYR A 192 21.86 0.08 28.41
CA TYR A 192 23.13 -0.26 27.76
C TYR A 192 23.53 0.67 26.60
N THR A 193 22.64 1.56 26.12
CA THR A 193 22.93 2.40 24.95
C THR A 193 24.08 3.38 25.17
N GLU A 194 24.17 4.01 26.35
CA GLU A 194 25.26 4.94 26.66
C GLU A 194 26.63 4.25 26.60
N SER A 195 26.74 3.04 27.19
CA SER A 195 27.96 2.23 27.11
C SER A 195 28.29 1.83 25.67
N ALA A 196 27.29 1.50 24.86
CA ALA A 196 27.48 1.16 23.45
C ALA A 196 27.99 2.35 22.62
N VAL A 197 27.52 3.57 22.90
CA VAL A 197 28.05 4.81 22.30
C VAL A 197 29.50 5.04 22.76
N ALA A 198 29.77 4.96 24.07
CA ALA A 198 31.11 5.15 24.63
C ALA A 198 32.14 4.17 24.03
N LYS A 199 31.74 2.92 23.79
CA LYS A 199 32.53 1.86 23.13
C LYS A 199 32.54 1.97 21.60
N ARG A 200 31.93 3.00 21.01
CA ARG A 200 31.80 3.22 19.55
C ARG A 200 31.14 2.06 18.80
N LYS A 201 30.27 1.32 19.48
CA LYS A 201 29.47 0.23 18.90
C LYS A 201 28.24 0.80 18.18
N VAL A 202 27.71 1.92 18.62
CA VAL A 202 26.71 2.74 17.91
C VAL A 202 27.15 4.20 17.93
N SER A 203 26.62 5.00 17.02
CA SER A 203 26.86 6.44 16.95
C SER A 203 25.69 7.22 17.55
N ASP A 204 25.91 8.47 17.95
CA ASP A 204 24.82 9.38 18.34
C ASP A 204 23.76 9.49 17.23
N ALA A 205 24.17 9.44 15.96
CA ALA A 205 23.27 9.47 14.82
C ALA A 205 22.34 8.23 14.74
N ASP A 206 22.79 7.06 15.19
CA ASP A 206 21.94 5.86 15.26
C ASP A 206 20.85 6.04 16.33
N VAL A 207 21.20 6.64 17.47
CA VAL A 207 20.27 6.95 18.57
C VAL A 207 19.29 8.05 18.13
N ASP A 208 19.79 9.12 17.52
CA ASP A 208 18.99 10.24 17.01
C ASP A 208 17.98 9.77 15.95
N ALA A 209 18.34 8.81 15.10
CA ALA A 209 17.43 8.25 14.11
C ALA A 209 16.25 7.53 14.77
N ALA A 210 16.51 6.69 15.77
CA ALA A 210 15.50 5.98 16.56
C ALA A 210 14.56 6.96 17.30
N LEU A 211 15.15 7.97 17.96
CA LEU A 211 14.41 9.02 18.65
C LEU A 211 13.57 9.85 17.68
N THR A 212 14.12 10.22 16.52
CA THR A 212 13.41 11.01 15.50
C THR A 212 12.12 10.32 15.06
N ASN A 213 12.16 9.02 14.79
CA ASN A 213 10.97 8.26 14.38
C ASN A 213 9.90 8.23 15.49
N THR A 214 10.32 8.00 16.73
CA THR A 214 9.42 7.94 17.89
C THR A 214 8.81 9.29 18.21
N VAL A 215 9.62 10.34 18.29
CA VAL A 215 9.18 11.71 18.59
C VAL A 215 8.33 12.27 17.45
N THR A 216 8.60 11.93 16.19
CA THR A 216 7.75 12.34 15.05
C THR A 216 6.33 11.82 15.20
N VAL A 217 6.14 10.59 15.70
CA VAL A 217 4.79 10.07 15.97
C VAL A 217 4.13 10.81 17.14
N GLN A 218 4.87 11.12 18.20
CA GLN A 218 4.36 11.94 19.31
C GLN A 218 3.94 13.35 18.87
N MET A 219 4.71 13.98 17.98
CA MET A 219 4.34 15.26 17.36
C MET A 219 3.05 15.15 16.54
N ARG A 220 2.90 14.08 15.74
CA ARG A 220 1.65 13.83 14.98
C ARG A 220 0.44 13.56 15.88
N LEU A 221 0.66 13.10 17.11
CA LEU A 221 -0.38 12.93 18.13
C LEU A 221 -0.72 14.24 18.87
N GLY A 222 -0.05 15.34 18.53
CA GLY A 222 -0.26 16.65 19.14
C GLY A 222 0.27 16.77 20.57
N MET A 223 1.24 15.93 20.96
CA MET A 223 1.85 15.97 22.31
C MET A 223 2.68 17.23 22.58
N PHE A 224 3.01 17.98 21.52
CA PHE A 224 3.81 19.21 21.59
C PHE A 224 3.01 20.45 21.16
N ASP A 225 1.69 20.33 20.96
CA ASP A 225 0.84 21.39 20.41
C ASP A 225 0.26 22.34 21.49
N GLY A 226 0.80 22.31 22.71
CA GLY A 226 0.33 23.12 23.83
C GLY A 226 -0.71 22.39 24.69
N ASP A 227 -1.81 23.08 25.06
CA ASP A 227 -2.85 22.51 25.91
C ASP A 227 -3.60 21.38 25.18
N PRO A 228 -3.54 20.12 25.66
CA PRO A 228 -4.27 19.00 25.08
C PRO A 228 -5.77 19.23 24.94
N ALA A 229 -6.37 20.03 25.83
CA ALA A 229 -7.80 20.35 25.78
C ALA A 229 -8.18 21.20 24.56
N ALA A 230 -7.22 21.98 24.02
CA ALA A 230 -7.39 22.78 22.81
C ALA A 230 -7.21 21.94 21.52
N GLY A 231 -6.73 20.70 21.63
CA GLY A 231 -6.55 19.81 20.49
C GLY A 231 -7.87 19.26 19.93
N PRO A 232 -7.87 18.70 18.70
CA PRO A 232 -9.09 18.20 18.04
C PRO A 232 -9.90 17.17 18.84
N PHE A 233 -9.22 16.41 19.71
CA PHE A 233 -9.81 15.36 20.54
C PHE A 233 -9.83 15.71 22.03
N GLY A 234 -9.48 16.95 22.39
CA GLY A 234 -9.35 17.40 23.78
C GLY A 234 -10.66 17.43 24.58
N HIS A 235 -11.80 17.44 23.88
CA HIS A 235 -13.14 17.43 24.47
C HIS A 235 -13.61 16.03 24.89
N LEU A 236 -12.94 14.96 24.45
CA LEU A 236 -13.32 13.58 24.78
C LEU A 236 -12.95 13.24 26.23
N GLY A 237 -13.88 12.61 26.95
CA GLY A 237 -13.70 12.23 28.35
C GLY A 237 -14.55 11.04 28.79
N PRO A 238 -14.69 10.81 30.12
CA PRO A 238 -15.41 9.66 30.65
C PRO A 238 -16.88 9.54 30.20
N LEU A 239 -17.54 10.66 29.87
CA LEU A 239 -18.91 10.65 29.36
C LEU A 239 -19.04 10.10 27.93
N ASP A 240 -17.94 10.09 27.18
CA ASP A 240 -17.87 9.49 25.83
C ASP A 240 -17.54 7.99 25.88
N VAL A 241 -17.22 7.45 27.06
CA VAL A 241 -16.99 6.02 27.29
C VAL A 241 -18.31 5.35 27.62
N CYS A 242 -18.51 4.11 27.15
CA CYS A 242 -19.70 3.31 27.48
C CYS A 242 -21.07 3.94 27.08
N THR A 243 -21.10 4.84 26.09
CA THR A 243 -22.36 5.38 25.56
C THR A 243 -23.26 4.25 25.02
N PRO A 244 -24.59 4.44 24.97
CA PRO A 244 -25.49 3.45 24.38
C PRO A 244 -25.10 3.04 22.95
N ALA A 245 -24.60 3.98 22.15
CA ALA A 245 -24.12 3.70 20.80
C ALA A 245 -22.88 2.77 20.79
N HIS A 246 -21.94 2.94 21.71
CA HIS A 246 -20.78 2.05 21.84
C HIS A 246 -21.19 0.65 22.30
N GLN A 247 -22.14 0.55 23.22
CA GLN A 247 -22.67 -0.74 23.69
C GLN A 247 -23.43 -1.46 22.58
N GLU A 248 -24.24 -0.75 21.79
CA GLU A 248 -24.93 -1.32 20.63
C GLU A 248 -23.94 -1.76 19.54
N LEU A 249 -22.88 -0.99 19.28
CA LEU A 249 -21.84 -1.39 18.33
C LEU A 249 -21.14 -2.69 18.74
N ALA A 250 -20.85 -2.87 20.04
CA ALA A 250 -20.28 -4.11 20.56
C ALA A 250 -21.25 -5.30 20.40
N LEU A 251 -22.55 -5.07 20.67
CA LEU A 251 -23.59 -6.07 20.47
C LEU A 251 -23.75 -6.44 18.98
N GLU A 252 -23.73 -5.44 18.09
CA GLU A 252 -23.85 -5.66 16.66
C GLU A 252 -22.63 -6.41 16.09
N ALA A 253 -21.42 -6.10 16.55
CA ALA A 253 -20.23 -6.87 16.21
C ALA A 253 -20.37 -8.34 16.62
N ALA A 254 -20.89 -8.60 17.82
CA ALA A 254 -21.16 -9.97 18.29
C ALA A 254 -22.23 -10.66 17.43
N ARG A 255 -23.38 -10.03 17.17
CA ARG A 255 -24.45 -10.56 16.31
C ARG A 255 -23.92 -10.94 14.92
N GLN A 256 -23.16 -10.04 14.30
CA GLN A 256 -22.59 -10.25 12.97
C GLN A 256 -21.49 -11.31 12.92
N GLY A 257 -20.78 -11.52 14.05
CA GLY A 257 -19.70 -12.50 14.18
C GLY A 257 -20.15 -13.91 14.51
N VAL A 258 -21.35 -14.10 15.08
CA VAL A 258 -21.90 -15.43 15.38
C VAL A 258 -22.06 -16.26 14.11
N VAL A 259 -21.52 -17.48 14.13
CA VAL A 259 -21.55 -18.43 13.01
C VAL A 259 -22.47 -19.59 13.33
N LEU A 260 -23.49 -19.80 12.49
CA LEU A 260 -24.35 -20.99 12.55
C LEU A 260 -23.66 -22.13 11.78
N LEU A 261 -23.18 -23.16 12.47
CA LEU A 261 -22.43 -24.28 11.87
C LEU A 261 -23.34 -25.40 11.38
N LYS A 262 -24.40 -25.68 12.14
CA LYS A 262 -25.38 -26.73 11.88
C LYS A 262 -26.77 -26.24 12.26
N ASN A 263 -27.77 -26.58 11.43
CA ASN A 263 -29.19 -26.37 11.75
C ASN A 263 -30.02 -27.47 11.05
N GLU A 264 -30.41 -28.49 11.79
CA GLU A 264 -31.18 -29.62 11.29
C GLU A 264 -32.56 -29.19 10.80
N LYS A 265 -33.09 -29.91 9.80
CA LYS A 265 -34.46 -29.68 9.33
C LYS A 265 -35.45 -30.15 10.39
N GLY A 266 -36.35 -29.27 10.82
CA GLY A 266 -37.38 -29.60 11.78
C GLY A 266 -38.51 -30.45 11.19
N LYS A 267 -39.51 -30.80 12.02
CA LYS A 267 -40.74 -31.51 11.61
C LYS A 267 -41.63 -30.69 10.64
N HIS A 268 -41.37 -29.39 10.52
CA HIS A 268 -41.97 -28.49 9.53
C HIS A 268 -40.86 -27.98 8.60
N ARG A 269 -41.18 -27.58 7.36
CA ARG A 269 -40.25 -27.32 6.23
C ARG A 269 -39.08 -26.31 6.45
N GLY A 270 -38.81 -25.83 7.67
CA GLY A 270 -37.66 -25.00 8.06
C GLY A 270 -36.68 -25.68 9.03
N GLY A 271 -35.53 -25.04 9.30
CA GLY A 271 -34.57 -25.51 10.31
C GLY A 271 -35.14 -25.45 11.74
N VAL A 272 -34.47 -26.09 12.71
CA VAL A 272 -34.87 -26.08 14.13
C VAL A 272 -34.71 -24.68 14.75
N LEU A 273 -33.62 -23.99 14.44
CA LEU A 273 -33.49 -22.57 14.75
C LEU A 273 -34.14 -21.72 13.65
N PRO A 274 -34.81 -20.60 14.03
CA PRO A 274 -34.92 -20.08 15.40
C PRO A 274 -36.00 -20.76 16.26
N LEU A 275 -35.74 -20.79 17.57
CA LEU A 275 -36.73 -21.20 18.56
C LEU A 275 -37.84 -20.15 18.69
N ARG A 276 -39.04 -20.63 19.01
CA ARG A 276 -40.23 -19.79 19.24
C ARG A 276 -40.54 -19.67 20.73
N PRO A 277 -40.56 -18.47 21.32
CA PRO A 277 -40.96 -18.24 22.72
C PRO A 277 -42.30 -18.87 23.10
N ALA A 278 -43.27 -18.86 22.17
CA ALA A 278 -44.61 -19.38 22.42
C ALA A 278 -44.63 -20.91 22.70
N THR A 279 -43.72 -21.66 22.07
CA THR A 279 -43.65 -23.13 22.17
C THR A 279 -42.50 -23.62 23.05
N HIS A 280 -41.47 -22.80 23.28
CA HIS A 280 -40.32 -23.13 24.12
C HIS A 280 -40.31 -22.19 25.33
N ARG A 281 -41.21 -22.45 26.27
CA ARG A 281 -41.44 -21.55 27.43
C ARG A 281 -40.43 -21.79 28.53
N THR A 282 -40.01 -23.04 28.70
CA THR A 282 -38.96 -23.43 29.64
C THR A 282 -37.75 -23.90 28.87
N VAL A 283 -36.61 -23.21 29.02
CA VAL A 283 -35.37 -23.57 28.33
C VAL A 283 -34.29 -23.89 29.38
N ALA A 284 -33.70 -25.07 29.29
CA ALA A 284 -32.53 -25.40 30.10
C ALA A 284 -31.29 -24.77 29.46
N VAL A 285 -30.51 -24.01 30.23
CA VAL A 285 -29.23 -23.44 29.79
C VAL A 285 -28.15 -24.07 30.64
N VAL A 286 -27.32 -24.91 30.02
CA VAL A 286 -26.37 -25.76 30.74
C VAL A 286 -24.96 -25.67 30.17
N GLY A 287 -23.96 -26.09 30.95
CA GLY A 287 -22.56 -26.10 30.53
C GLY A 287 -21.71 -25.05 31.23
N PRO A 288 -20.37 -25.20 31.17
CA PRO A 288 -19.44 -24.37 31.94
C PRO A 288 -19.47 -22.89 31.55
N HIS A 289 -19.99 -22.57 30.36
CA HIS A 289 -20.11 -21.19 29.87
C HIS A 289 -21.53 -20.61 29.96
N ALA A 290 -22.49 -21.31 30.57
CA ALA A 290 -23.88 -20.83 30.67
C ALA A 290 -24.00 -19.47 31.40
N GLU A 291 -23.13 -19.22 32.38
CA GLU A 291 -23.02 -17.95 33.13
C GLU A 291 -21.70 -17.22 32.83
N ALA A 292 -21.15 -17.40 31.62
CA ALA A 292 -19.87 -16.80 31.26
C ALA A 292 -19.91 -15.26 31.32
N THR A 293 -18.90 -14.67 31.97
CA THR A 293 -18.63 -13.22 32.02
C THR A 293 -17.26 -12.93 31.43
N VAL A 294 -16.20 -13.09 32.22
CA VAL A 294 -14.80 -12.84 31.82
C VAL A 294 -14.38 -13.70 30.62
N ALA A 295 -14.87 -14.93 30.52
CA ALA A 295 -14.58 -15.76 29.36
C ALA A 295 -15.06 -15.13 28.04
N MET A 296 -16.15 -14.34 28.02
CA MET A 296 -16.67 -13.74 26.78
C MET A 296 -15.75 -12.67 26.19
N ILE A 297 -14.86 -12.06 26.98
CA ILE A 297 -14.01 -10.95 26.51
C ILE A 297 -12.60 -11.38 26.08
N GLY A 298 -12.28 -12.68 26.13
CA GLY A 298 -10.99 -13.19 25.69
C GLY A 298 -9.82 -12.70 26.57
N ASN A 299 -8.70 -12.38 25.93
CA ASN A 299 -7.54 -11.72 26.55
C ASN A 299 -7.42 -10.24 26.13
N TYR A 300 -6.40 -9.54 26.64
CA TYR A 300 -6.12 -8.12 26.33
C TYR A 300 -7.33 -7.19 26.49
N ALA A 301 -8.22 -7.51 27.43
CA ALA A 301 -9.47 -6.81 27.66
C ALA A 301 -9.43 -5.96 28.93
N GLY A 302 -9.95 -4.73 28.83
CA GLY A 302 -10.23 -3.88 29.99
C GLY A 302 -11.52 -4.27 30.70
N LYS A 303 -11.91 -3.50 31.72
CA LYS A 303 -13.20 -3.67 32.40
C LYS A 303 -14.35 -3.19 31.49
N PRO A 304 -15.29 -4.05 31.09
CA PRO A 304 -16.39 -3.64 30.22
C PRO A 304 -17.47 -2.85 30.98
N CYS A 305 -18.41 -2.27 30.25
CA CYS A 305 -19.52 -1.48 30.81
C CYS A 305 -20.52 -2.34 31.61
N GLY A 306 -20.57 -3.64 31.32
CA GLY A 306 -21.43 -4.63 31.95
C GLY A 306 -21.28 -5.98 31.25
N TYR A 307 -21.91 -7.02 31.78
CA TYR A 307 -21.98 -8.32 31.13
C TYR A 307 -23.43 -8.74 30.94
N ASN A 308 -23.72 -9.37 29.81
CA ASN A 308 -24.93 -10.15 29.59
C ASN A 308 -24.53 -11.62 29.41
N THR A 309 -24.80 -12.47 30.41
CA THR A 309 -24.45 -13.90 30.35
C THR A 309 -25.40 -14.66 29.42
N PRO A 310 -25.02 -15.82 28.85
CA PRO A 310 -25.93 -16.61 28.01
C PRO A 310 -27.26 -16.97 28.68
N VAL A 311 -27.26 -17.30 29.99
CA VAL A 311 -28.49 -17.49 30.77
C VAL A 311 -29.35 -16.23 30.77
N GLN A 312 -28.77 -15.06 31.06
CA GLN A 312 -29.48 -13.78 31.07
C GLN A 312 -30.04 -13.45 29.68
N GLY A 313 -29.29 -13.72 28.62
CA GLY A 313 -29.73 -13.55 27.24
C GLY A 313 -30.96 -14.40 26.92
N VAL A 314 -30.91 -15.69 27.23
CA VAL A 314 -32.03 -16.62 27.00
C VAL A 314 -33.26 -16.25 27.84
N ALA A 315 -33.06 -15.87 29.10
CA ALA A 315 -34.13 -15.49 30.03
C ALA A 315 -34.99 -14.31 29.53
N ARG A 316 -34.48 -13.49 28.60
CA ARG A 316 -35.26 -12.39 27.98
C ARG A 316 -36.37 -12.87 27.06
N TYR A 317 -36.26 -14.08 26.53
CA TYR A 317 -37.17 -14.61 25.51
C TYR A 317 -38.12 -15.67 26.04
N VAL A 318 -37.87 -16.23 27.22
CA VAL A 318 -38.59 -17.40 27.73
C VAL A 318 -39.22 -17.10 29.08
N HIS A 319 -40.26 -17.87 29.44
CA HIS A 319 -40.89 -17.73 30.75
C HIS A 319 -39.96 -18.19 31.88
N GLN A 320 -39.19 -19.26 31.63
CA GLN A 320 -38.25 -19.78 32.62
C GLN A 320 -36.97 -20.30 31.94
N ALA A 321 -35.83 -19.72 32.31
CA ALA A 321 -34.52 -20.26 32.01
C ALA A 321 -34.02 -21.09 33.20
N VAL A 322 -33.82 -22.40 33.01
CA VAL A 322 -33.33 -23.31 34.06
C VAL A 322 -31.82 -23.47 33.88
N HIS A 323 -31.04 -22.90 34.79
CA HIS A 323 -29.59 -22.97 34.72
C HIS A 323 -29.04 -24.18 35.50
N GLN A 324 -28.10 -24.91 34.90
CA GLN A 324 -27.25 -25.91 35.56
C GLN A 324 -25.87 -25.96 34.91
N ALA A 325 -24.80 -25.77 35.68
CA ALA A 325 -23.45 -25.74 35.12
C ALA A 325 -23.04 -27.07 34.45
N GLY A 326 -23.38 -28.22 35.05
CA GLY A 326 -23.01 -29.55 34.56
C GLY A 326 -21.51 -29.85 34.74
N CYS A 327 -20.66 -29.01 34.19
CA CYS A 327 -19.24 -28.86 34.54
C CYS A 327 -19.06 -27.61 35.40
N THR A 328 -18.26 -27.70 36.47
CA THR A 328 -17.95 -26.58 37.37
C THR A 328 -17.05 -25.53 36.75
N ASP A 329 -16.24 -25.91 35.76
CA ASP A 329 -15.43 -25.01 34.94
C ASP A 329 -15.16 -25.60 33.54
N VAL A 330 -14.45 -24.85 32.71
CA VAL A 330 -14.09 -25.25 31.34
C VAL A 330 -13.18 -26.48 31.32
N ALA A 331 -12.27 -26.64 32.29
CA ALA A 331 -11.41 -27.82 32.34
C ALA A 331 -12.25 -29.10 32.50
N CYS A 332 -13.39 -29.02 33.19
CA CYS A 332 -14.34 -30.11 33.42
C CYS A 332 -13.64 -31.42 33.82
N ALA A 333 -12.67 -31.30 34.72
CA ALA A 333 -11.82 -32.40 35.17
C ALA A 333 -12.44 -33.16 36.35
N GLY A 334 -12.13 -34.45 36.48
CA GLY A 334 -12.54 -35.27 37.61
C GLY A 334 -13.95 -35.87 37.52
N SER A 335 -14.23 -36.81 38.43
CA SER A 335 -15.47 -37.60 38.43
C SER A 335 -16.66 -36.89 39.09
N SER A 336 -16.41 -35.91 39.97
CA SER A 336 -17.42 -35.21 40.80
C SER A 336 -18.20 -34.10 40.09
N GLN A 337 -18.13 -34.00 38.76
CA GLN A 337 -18.83 -32.98 37.99
C GLN A 337 -20.35 -33.21 38.03
N PRO A 338 -21.18 -32.17 38.28
CA PRO A 338 -22.64 -32.29 38.44
C PRO A 338 -23.41 -32.49 37.12
N ILE A 339 -22.90 -33.35 36.22
CA ILE A 339 -23.48 -33.63 34.90
C ILE A 339 -24.92 -34.13 35.02
N ALA A 340 -25.22 -34.92 36.06
CA ALA A 340 -26.57 -35.42 36.33
C ALA A 340 -27.60 -34.29 36.53
N ALA A 341 -27.23 -33.20 37.19
CA ALA A 341 -28.12 -32.06 37.40
C ALA A 341 -28.46 -31.35 36.07
N ALA A 342 -27.47 -31.21 35.17
CA ALA A 342 -27.69 -30.67 33.83
C ALA A 342 -28.59 -31.58 32.97
N VAL A 343 -28.40 -32.90 33.07
CA VAL A 343 -29.26 -33.91 32.45
C VAL A 343 -30.71 -33.79 32.95
N ASP A 344 -30.91 -33.63 34.26
CA ASP A 344 -32.22 -33.50 34.87
C ASP A 344 -32.93 -32.20 34.47
N ALA A 345 -32.20 -31.08 34.36
CA ALA A 345 -32.74 -29.84 33.82
C ALA A 345 -33.20 -30.00 32.37
N ALA A 346 -32.37 -30.64 31.53
CA ALA A 346 -32.67 -30.90 30.13
C ALA A 346 -33.90 -31.80 29.91
N ARG A 347 -34.16 -32.77 30.81
CA ARG A 347 -35.37 -33.62 30.76
C ARG A 347 -36.66 -32.85 30.99
N ARG A 348 -36.61 -31.75 31.76
CA ARG A 348 -37.78 -30.97 32.18
C ARG A 348 -38.07 -29.75 31.32
N ALA A 349 -37.16 -29.40 30.40
CA ALA A 349 -37.28 -28.23 29.55
C ALA A 349 -37.88 -28.54 28.16
N ASP A 350 -38.48 -27.53 27.54
CA ASP A 350 -39.03 -27.58 26.19
C ASP A 350 -37.93 -27.53 25.11
N ALA A 351 -36.77 -26.96 25.44
CA ALA A 351 -35.53 -26.99 24.65
C ALA A 351 -34.31 -26.87 25.57
N THR A 352 -33.14 -27.26 25.07
CA THR A 352 -31.88 -27.20 25.83
C THR A 352 -30.82 -26.43 25.05
N VAL A 353 -30.18 -25.45 25.69
CA VAL A 353 -29.00 -24.74 25.19
C VAL A 353 -27.79 -25.20 26.00
N VAL A 354 -26.82 -25.83 25.36
CA VAL A 354 -25.56 -26.25 25.98
C VAL A 354 -24.47 -25.26 25.58
N VAL A 355 -23.89 -24.53 26.53
CA VAL A 355 -22.82 -23.56 26.31
C VAL A 355 -21.50 -24.14 26.80
N ALA A 356 -20.63 -24.50 25.85
CA ALA A 356 -19.38 -25.22 26.05
C ALA A 356 -18.24 -24.56 25.27
N GLY A 357 -17.01 -25.05 25.42
CA GLY A 357 -15.87 -24.59 24.64
C GLY A 357 -14.60 -24.42 25.45
N LEU A 358 -13.89 -23.30 25.22
CA LEU A 358 -12.56 -22.98 25.76
C LEU A 358 -12.60 -21.65 26.52
N ASP A 359 -11.53 -21.35 27.25
CA ASP A 359 -11.27 -20.04 27.85
C ASP A 359 -9.75 -19.80 27.96
N GLN A 360 -9.36 -18.73 28.66
CA GLN A 360 -7.97 -18.34 28.87
C GLN A 360 -7.15 -19.34 29.72
N LYS A 361 -7.77 -20.36 30.32
CA LYS A 361 -7.05 -21.46 30.98
C LYS A 361 -6.64 -22.56 30.01
N VAL A 362 -7.08 -22.49 28.76
CA VAL A 362 -6.82 -23.50 27.73
C VAL A 362 -6.07 -22.92 26.54
N GLU A 363 -6.41 -21.71 26.12
CA GLU A 363 -5.74 -20.99 25.04
C GLU A 363 -5.48 -19.55 25.49
N ALA A 364 -4.19 -19.20 25.65
CA ALA A 364 -3.79 -17.85 26.06
C ALA A 364 -2.37 -17.55 25.61
N GLU A 365 -1.93 -16.32 25.83
CA GLU A 365 -0.53 -15.97 25.73
C GLU A 365 0.33 -16.84 26.67
N GLY A 366 1.42 -17.40 26.15
CA GLY A 366 2.25 -18.37 26.87
C GLY A 366 1.63 -19.76 27.07
N LEU A 367 0.45 -20.03 26.51
CA LEU A 367 -0.28 -21.28 26.67
C LEU A 367 -0.91 -21.75 25.34
N ASP A 368 -0.17 -22.58 24.59
CA ASP A 368 -0.74 -23.28 23.44
C ASP A 368 -1.47 -24.56 23.85
N ARG A 369 -2.46 -24.93 23.03
CA ARG A 369 -3.19 -26.19 23.19
C ARG A 369 -2.35 -27.38 22.75
N SER A 370 -2.58 -28.53 23.38
CA SER A 370 -2.00 -29.82 22.96
C SER A 370 -2.96 -30.66 22.10
N SER A 371 -4.26 -30.31 22.10
CA SER A 371 -5.33 -31.03 21.41
C SER A 371 -6.36 -30.05 20.82
N LEU A 372 -7.12 -30.50 19.83
CA LEU A 372 -8.29 -29.82 19.29
C LEU A 372 -9.60 -30.26 19.95
N LEU A 373 -9.59 -31.25 20.84
CA LEU A 373 -10.80 -31.73 21.51
C LEU A 373 -11.29 -30.76 22.58
N LEU A 374 -12.56 -30.87 22.95
CA LEU A 374 -13.10 -30.19 24.14
C LEU A 374 -12.37 -30.69 25.40
N PRO A 375 -12.04 -29.80 26.36
CA PRO A 375 -11.40 -30.19 27.61
C PRO A 375 -12.26 -31.11 28.48
N GLY A 376 -11.59 -32.04 29.17
CA GLY A 376 -12.17 -32.90 30.20
C GLY A 376 -13.44 -33.62 29.74
N ARG A 377 -14.49 -33.55 30.58
CA ARG A 377 -15.76 -34.28 30.37
C ARG A 377 -16.83 -33.45 29.66
N GLN A 378 -16.48 -32.33 29.02
CA GLN A 378 -17.46 -31.52 28.30
C GLN A 378 -18.18 -32.31 27.18
N ALA A 379 -17.46 -33.16 26.44
CA ALA A 379 -18.07 -34.01 25.41
C ALA A 379 -19.07 -35.04 25.99
N GLU A 380 -18.78 -35.56 27.18
CA GLU A 380 -19.69 -36.44 27.92
C GLU A 380 -20.95 -35.69 28.36
N LEU A 381 -20.78 -34.49 28.95
CA LEU A 381 -21.89 -33.61 29.31
C LEU A 381 -22.80 -33.34 28.10
N ILE A 382 -22.23 -32.93 26.96
CA ILE A 382 -23.00 -32.64 25.74
C ILE A 382 -23.77 -33.87 25.29
N SER A 383 -23.13 -35.03 25.23
CA SER A 383 -23.74 -36.28 24.79
C SER A 383 -24.84 -36.78 25.74
N ALA A 384 -24.63 -36.67 27.05
CA ALA A 384 -25.58 -37.07 28.07
C ALA A 384 -26.83 -36.16 28.09
N VAL A 385 -26.62 -34.85 27.97
CA VAL A 385 -27.70 -33.86 27.85
C VAL A 385 -28.48 -34.06 26.56
N ALA A 386 -27.79 -34.30 25.44
CA ALA A 386 -28.44 -34.55 24.16
C ALA A 386 -29.31 -35.82 24.17
N LYS A 387 -28.85 -36.87 24.86
CA LYS A 387 -29.60 -38.12 25.03
C LYS A 387 -30.85 -37.97 25.90
N ALA A 388 -30.82 -37.06 26.88
CA ALA A 388 -31.89 -36.91 27.86
C ALA A 388 -32.89 -35.79 27.53
N SER A 389 -32.53 -34.87 26.64
CA SER A 389 -33.36 -33.73 26.27
C SER A 389 -34.65 -34.19 25.58
N LYS A 390 -35.77 -33.61 26.00
CA LYS A 390 -37.09 -33.85 25.36
C LYS A 390 -37.25 -33.04 24.07
N GLY A 391 -36.72 -31.82 24.07
CA GLY A 391 -36.80 -30.86 22.97
C GLY A 391 -35.51 -30.74 22.17
N PRO A 392 -35.45 -29.76 21.24
CA PRO A 392 -34.24 -29.52 20.46
C PRO A 392 -33.07 -29.10 21.35
N VAL A 393 -31.87 -29.59 20.98
CA VAL A 393 -30.61 -29.29 21.66
C VAL A 393 -29.78 -28.37 20.78
N ILE A 394 -29.42 -27.22 21.33
CA ILE A 394 -28.62 -26.18 20.68
C ILE A 394 -27.28 -26.16 21.38
N LEU A 395 -26.21 -26.51 20.68
CA LEU A 395 -24.84 -26.40 21.18
C LEU A 395 -24.27 -25.02 20.81
N VAL A 396 -23.82 -24.26 21.80
CA VAL A 396 -23.13 -23.00 21.63
C VAL A 396 -21.67 -23.18 22.06
N LEU A 397 -20.75 -22.90 21.16
CA LEU A 397 -19.31 -23.01 21.36
C LEU A 397 -18.68 -21.63 21.51
N MET A 398 -18.15 -21.36 22.70
CA MET A 398 -17.34 -20.17 22.99
C MET A 398 -15.86 -20.57 23.03
N SER A 399 -15.08 -20.03 22.10
CA SER A 399 -13.67 -20.36 21.89
C SER A 399 -13.10 -19.45 20.81
N GLY A 400 -11.84 -19.09 20.91
CA GLY A 400 -11.10 -18.45 19.81
C GLY A 400 -10.64 -19.48 18.78
N GLY A 401 -9.94 -20.51 19.23
CA GLY A 401 -9.47 -21.60 18.38
C GLY A 401 -10.55 -22.59 17.95
N PRO A 402 -10.37 -23.28 16.81
CA PRO A 402 -11.32 -24.30 16.36
C PRO A 402 -11.28 -25.54 17.27
N ILE A 403 -12.39 -26.26 17.35
CA ILE A 403 -12.55 -27.47 18.17
C ILE A 403 -12.96 -28.64 17.28
N ASP A 404 -12.38 -29.81 17.50
CA ASP A 404 -12.90 -31.04 16.91
C ASP A 404 -14.23 -31.43 17.58
N ILE A 405 -15.31 -31.12 16.88
CA ILE A 405 -16.70 -31.40 17.27
C ILE A 405 -17.33 -32.48 16.40
N ALA A 406 -16.56 -33.34 15.75
CA ALA A 406 -17.12 -34.37 14.85
C ALA A 406 -18.19 -35.24 15.55
N PHE A 407 -17.99 -35.54 16.85
CA PHE A 407 -18.96 -36.29 17.65
C PHE A 407 -20.33 -35.58 17.75
N ALA A 408 -20.33 -34.24 17.86
CA ALA A 408 -21.55 -33.44 17.99
C ALA A 408 -22.17 -33.12 16.62
N GLN A 409 -21.32 -32.84 15.63
CA GLN A 409 -21.73 -32.57 14.26
C GLN A 409 -22.53 -33.76 13.68
N ASN A 410 -22.08 -34.98 13.94
CA ASN A 410 -22.69 -36.20 13.42
C ASN A 410 -23.85 -36.73 14.27
N ASP A 411 -24.14 -36.14 15.43
CA ASP A 411 -25.26 -36.54 16.29
C ASP A 411 -26.56 -35.82 15.88
N PRO A 412 -27.58 -36.54 15.36
CA PRO A 412 -28.86 -35.92 14.97
C PRO A 412 -29.66 -35.38 16.16
N ARG A 413 -29.33 -35.75 17.40
CA ARG A 413 -29.97 -35.20 18.60
C ARG A 413 -29.54 -33.77 18.88
N ILE A 414 -28.35 -33.37 18.38
CA ILE A 414 -27.88 -31.99 18.43
C ILE A 414 -28.41 -31.28 17.20
N ALA A 415 -29.52 -30.57 17.41
CA ALA A 415 -30.32 -29.98 16.36
C ALA A 415 -29.66 -28.74 15.73
N ALA A 416 -28.89 -27.97 16.50
CA ALA A 416 -28.15 -26.84 15.98
C ALA A 416 -26.82 -26.65 16.70
N ILE A 417 -25.83 -26.10 15.99
CA ILE A 417 -24.51 -25.77 16.52
C ILE A 417 -24.17 -24.34 16.12
N ILE A 418 -23.81 -23.53 17.10
CA ILE A 418 -23.41 -22.13 16.95
C ILE A 418 -21.97 -21.98 17.47
N TRP A 419 -21.11 -21.30 16.72
CA TRP A 419 -19.83 -20.80 17.24
C TRP A 419 -19.94 -19.29 17.46
N ALA A 420 -19.64 -18.85 18.68
CA ALA A 420 -19.79 -17.47 19.11
C ALA A 420 -18.46 -16.73 19.28
N GLY A 421 -17.32 -17.39 19.04
CA GLY A 421 -16.01 -16.81 19.34
C GLY A 421 -15.88 -16.45 20.82
N TYR A 422 -15.27 -15.29 21.07
CA TYR A 422 -15.37 -14.54 22.32
C TYR A 422 -16.25 -13.30 22.09
N PRO A 423 -17.57 -13.37 22.38
CA PRO A 423 -18.57 -12.42 21.88
C PRO A 423 -18.67 -11.09 22.65
N GLY A 424 -17.70 -10.80 23.53
CA GLY A 424 -17.60 -9.54 24.25
C GLY A 424 -18.68 -9.31 25.31
N GLN A 425 -18.84 -8.04 25.70
CA GLN A 425 -19.65 -7.63 26.85
C GLN A 425 -21.15 -7.98 26.74
N ALA A 426 -21.69 -8.01 25.53
CA ALA A 426 -23.11 -8.28 25.25
C ALA A 426 -23.33 -9.66 24.62
N GLY A 427 -22.37 -10.57 24.78
CA GLY A 427 -22.34 -11.83 24.06
C GLY A 427 -23.53 -12.76 24.34
N GLY A 428 -23.99 -12.84 25.59
CA GLY A 428 -25.18 -13.62 25.94
C GLY A 428 -26.44 -13.14 25.22
N GLN A 429 -26.59 -11.82 25.05
CA GLN A 429 -27.68 -11.24 24.27
C GLN A 429 -27.54 -11.59 22.78
N ALA A 430 -26.35 -11.45 22.18
CA ALA A 430 -26.14 -11.80 20.78
C ALA A 430 -26.45 -13.28 20.48
N ILE A 431 -26.01 -14.19 21.37
CA ILE A 431 -26.31 -15.62 21.27
C ILE A 431 -27.83 -15.86 21.31
N ALA A 432 -28.52 -15.24 22.26
CA ALA A 432 -29.98 -15.39 22.39
C ALA A 432 -30.73 -14.78 21.19
N ASP A 433 -30.32 -13.61 20.71
CA ASP A 433 -30.91 -12.95 19.54
C ASP A 433 -30.85 -13.84 18.30
N VAL A 434 -29.76 -14.61 18.13
CA VAL A 434 -29.67 -15.64 17.09
C VAL A 434 -30.62 -16.79 17.39
N ILE A 435 -30.52 -17.42 18.58
CA ILE A 435 -31.34 -18.60 18.94
C ILE A 435 -32.85 -18.34 18.76
N PHE A 436 -33.35 -17.16 19.10
CA PHE A 436 -34.77 -16.82 18.99
C PHE A 436 -35.13 -16.06 17.70
N GLY A 437 -34.15 -15.85 16.81
CA GLY A 437 -34.39 -15.31 15.47
C GLY A 437 -34.64 -13.81 15.39
N GLN A 438 -34.29 -13.07 16.45
CA GLN A 438 -34.21 -11.60 16.43
C GLN A 438 -33.09 -11.13 15.50
N HIS A 439 -32.02 -11.93 15.37
CA HIS A 439 -30.97 -11.74 14.37
C HIS A 439 -30.84 -12.98 13.47
N ASN A 440 -30.76 -12.77 12.16
CA ASN A 440 -30.43 -13.84 11.21
C ASN A 440 -28.90 -13.95 11.08
N PRO A 441 -28.26 -15.05 11.53
CA PRO A 441 -26.81 -15.15 11.52
C PRO A 441 -26.28 -15.13 10.08
N GLY A 442 -25.23 -14.33 9.87
CA GLY A 442 -24.51 -14.20 8.60
C GLY A 442 -22.99 -14.33 8.74
N GLY A 443 -22.50 -14.68 9.93
CA GLY A 443 -21.09 -14.90 10.21
C GLY A 443 -20.52 -16.08 9.42
N LYS A 444 -19.20 -16.06 9.17
CA LYS A 444 -18.46 -17.08 8.43
C LYS A 444 -17.19 -17.44 9.20
N LEU A 445 -16.81 -18.71 9.19
CA LEU A 445 -15.60 -19.18 9.87
C LEU A 445 -14.34 -18.52 9.28
N PRO A 446 -13.51 -17.85 10.11
CA PRO A 446 -12.24 -17.27 9.67
C PRO A 446 -11.08 -18.28 9.71
N VAL A 447 -11.33 -19.50 10.18
CA VAL A 447 -10.36 -20.60 10.32
C VAL A 447 -10.98 -21.92 9.92
N THR A 448 -10.16 -22.84 9.42
CA THR A 448 -10.57 -24.21 9.13
C THR A 448 -10.67 -25.02 10.41
N TRP A 449 -11.73 -25.81 10.56
CA TRP A 449 -11.93 -26.72 11.68
C TRP A 449 -11.43 -28.11 11.29
N TYR A 450 -10.34 -28.53 11.94
CA TYR A 450 -9.64 -29.78 11.66
C TYR A 450 -10.08 -30.90 12.60
N PRO A 451 -10.10 -32.16 12.13
CA PRO A 451 -10.15 -33.30 13.03
C PRO A 451 -8.87 -33.40 13.87
N GLN A 452 -8.97 -33.94 15.08
CA GLN A 452 -7.84 -34.15 16.00
C GLN A 452 -6.68 -34.92 15.34
N GLU A 453 -6.99 -35.84 14.44
CA GLU A 453 -6.03 -36.64 13.66
C GLU A 453 -5.06 -35.79 12.82
N TYR A 454 -5.45 -34.57 12.44
CA TYR A 454 -4.60 -33.60 11.76
C TYR A 454 -3.27 -33.39 12.51
N LEU A 455 -3.32 -33.36 13.84
CA LEU A 455 -2.17 -33.07 14.69
C LEU A 455 -1.07 -34.14 14.60
N GLN A 456 -1.41 -35.37 14.18
CA GLN A 456 -0.45 -36.48 14.07
C GLN A 456 0.61 -36.22 13.01
N LYS A 457 0.27 -35.45 11.96
CA LYS A 457 1.15 -35.20 10.80
C LYS A 457 1.53 -33.73 10.65
N ALA A 458 1.10 -32.86 11.56
CA ALA A 458 1.37 -31.43 11.52
C ALA A 458 2.00 -30.95 12.84
N PRO A 459 3.33 -31.13 13.05
CA PRO A 459 4.03 -30.54 14.18
C PRO A 459 3.89 -29.01 14.16
N MET A 460 3.63 -28.38 15.31
CA MET A 460 3.41 -26.93 15.38
C MET A 460 4.65 -26.11 14.99
N THR A 461 5.84 -26.69 15.17
CA THR A 461 7.12 -26.10 14.79
C THR A 461 7.40 -26.14 13.27
N ASN A 462 6.66 -26.93 12.49
CA ASN A 462 6.79 -26.93 11.04
C ASN A 462 6.03 -25.74 10.43
N MET A 463 6.79 -24.75 9.97
CA MET A 463 6.27 -23.51 9.37
C MET A 463 5.82 -23.64 7.91
N ALA A 464 6.10 -24.76 7.25
CA ALA A 464 5.77 -24.92 5.83
C ALA A 464 4.25 -24.85 5.62
N MET A 465 3.78 -24.03 4.69
CA MET A 465 2.34 -23.95 4.40
C MET A 465 1.86 -25.08 3.49
N ARG A 466 2.69 -25.40 2.49
CA ARG A 466 2.37 -26.35 1.41
C ARG A 466 2.42 -27.80 1.90
N ALA A 467 1.48 -28.61 1.44
CA ALA A 467 1.52 -30.06 1.64
C ALA A 467 2.78 -30.66 0.99
N ASN A 468 3.34 -31.70 1.62
CA ASN A 468 4.45 -32.47 1.08
C ASN A 468 4.13 -33.98 1.15
N PRO A 469 3.60 -34.55 0.05
CA PRO A 469 3.23 -35.97 -0.02
C PRO A 469 4.37 -36.93 0.31
N ALA A 470 5.62 -36.58 -0.02
CA ALA A 470 6.79 -37.45 0.25
C ALA A 470 7.05 -37.64 1.75
N SER A 471 6.70 -36.63 2.57
CA SER A 471 6.81 -36.69 4.04
C SER A 471 5.49 -37.06 4.74
N GLY A 472 4.39 -37.18 4.00
CA GLY A 472 3.05 -37.30 4.56
C GLY A 472 2.50 -36.02 5.20
N TYR A 473 3.21 -34.89 5.09
CA TYR A 473 2.77 -33.60 5.62
C TYR A 473 1.55 -33.07 4.84
N PRO A 474 0.40 -32.80 5.50
CA PRO A 474 -0.85 -32.56 4.80
C PRO A 474 -1.07 -31.10 4.35
N GLY A 475 -0.15 -30.18 4.70
CA GLY A 475 -0.31 -28.74 4.48
C GLY A 475 -1.12 -28.05 5.57
N ARG A 476 -1.21 -26.72 5.50
CA ARG A 476 -1.90 -25.87 6.49
C ARG A 476 -2.88 -24.93 5.83
N THR A 477 -3.88 -24.50 6.60
CA THR A 477 -4.97 -23.61 6.17
C THR A 477 -5.79 -24.19 5.02
N TYR A 478 -6.95 -23.61 4.73
CA TYR A 478 -7.76 -24.03 3.59
C TYR A 478 -7.06 -23.88 2.23
N ARG A 479 -5.97 -23.10 2.15
CA ARG A 479 -5.23 -22.81 0.92
C ARG A 479 -4.40 -24.01 0.44
N PHE A 480 -3.84 -24.78 1.37
CA PHE A 480 -2.87 -25.83 1.07
C PHE A 480 -3.18 -27.19 1.71
N TYR A 481 -4.05 -27.23 2.70
CA TYR A 481 -4.42 -28.47 3.36
C TYR A 481 -5.20 -29.40 2.41
N THR A 482 -4.80 -30.66 2.34
CA THR A 482 -5.38 -31.66 1.43
C THR A 482 -6.21 -32.74 2.13
N GLY A 483 -6.33 -32.67 3.46
CA GLY A 483 -7.07 -33.66 4.25
C GLY A 483 -8.54 -33.30 4.53
N PRO A 484 -9.24 -34.11 5.32
CA PRO A 484 -10.63 -33.87 5.71
C PRO A 484 -10.74 -32.70 6.69
N THR A 485 -11.86 -31.97 6.59
CA THR A 485 -12.23 -30.87 7.49
C THR A 485 -13.58 -31.18 8.14
N ILE A 486 -13.78 -30.72 9.38
CA ILE A 486 -15.10 -30.75 10.04
C ILE A 486 -15.96 -29.62 9.45
N HIS A 487 -15.39 -28.41 9.44
CA HIS A 487 -15.94 -27.27 8.72
C HIS A 487 -14.81 -26.55 7.97
N PRO A 488 -15.00 -26.22 6.70
CA PRO A 488 -14.01 -25.46 5.94
C PRO A 488 -14.03 -23.98 6.36
N PHE A 489 -12.92 -23.28 6.11
CA PHE A 489 -12.88 -21.82 6.07
C PHE A 489 -14.05 -21.26 5.25
N GLY A 490 -14.67 -20.18 5.74
CA GLY A 490 -15.81 -19.53 5.10
C GLY A 490 -17.15 -20.24 5.31
N HIS A 491 -17.21 -21.37 6.04
CA HIS A 491 -18.48 -22.03 6.38
C HIS A 491 -19.32 -21.16 7.34
N GLY A 492 -20.65 -21.22 7.18
CA GLY A 492 -21.60 -20.52 8.03
C GLY A 492 -22.97 -20.45 7.36
N LEU A 493 -23.98 -20.92 8.06
CA LEU A 493 -25.37 -20.99 7.61
C LEU A 493 -26.12 -19.70 7.94
N SER A 494 -27.30 -19.55 7.34
CA SER A 494 -28.26 -18.47 7.58
C SER A 494 -29.65 -19.07 7.78
N TYR A 495 -30.59 -18.31 8.35
CA TYR A 495 -32.02 -18.68 8.38
C TYR A 495 -32.72 -18.49 7.04
N THR A 496 -32.02 -17.93 6.05
CA THR A 496 -32.48 -17.86 4.67
C THR A 496 -31.47 -18.49 3.72
N GLN A 497 -31.83 -18.61 2.45
CA GLN A 497 -30.99 -19.16 1.39
C GLN A 497 -30.71 -18.11 0.33
N PHE A 498 -29.49 -18.13 -0.19
CA PHE A 498 -29.04 -17.20 -1.21
C PHE A 498 -28.57 -17.97 -2.44
N THR A 499 -28.88 -17.43 -3.61
CA THR A 499 -28.37 -17.91 -4.90
C THR A 499 -27.61 -16.78 -5.59
N HIS A 500 -26.54 -17.13 -6.28
CA HIS A 500 -25.69 -16.18 -6.99
C HIS A 500 -25.89 -16.28 -8.49
N THR A 501 -25.85 -15.15 -9.19
CA THR A 501 -25.67 -15.09 -10.63
C THR A 501 -24.58 -14.08 -10.98
N LEU A 502 -23.71 -14.43 -11.93
CA LEU A 502 -22.65 -13.53 -12.38
C LEU A 502 -23.25 -12.46 -13.29
N ALA A 503 -23.28 -11.22 -12.83
CA ALA A 503 -23.80 -10.10 -13.60
C ALA A 503 -22.76 -9.56 -14.60
N HIS A 504 -21.50 -9.47 -14.17
CA HIS A 504 -20.41 -9.01 -15.00
C HIS A 504 -19.06 -9.54 -14.50
N ALA A 505 -18.28 -10.16 -15.39
CA ALA A 505 -16.84 -10.32 -15.24
C ALA A 505 -16.21 -10.55 -16.62
N PRO A 506 -15.06 -9.94 -16.94
CA PRO A 506 -14.43 -10.10 -18.24
C PRO A 506 -13.86 -11.52 -18.38
N ALA A 507 -13.98 -12.10 -19.58
CA ALA A 507 -13.40 -13.40 -19.90
C ALA A 507 -11.90 -13.31 -20.28
N GLN A 508 -11.44 -12.11 -20.64
CA GLN A 508 -10.06 -11.86 -21.05
C GLN A 508 -9.58 -10.53 -20.47
N LEU A 509 -8.32 -10.48 -20.06
CA LEU A 509 -7.66 -9.27 -19.60
C LEU A 509 -6.19 -9.30 -20.03
N THR A 510 -5.64 -8.15 -20.38
CA THR A 510 -4.26 -8.03 -20.83
C THR A 510 -3.40 -7.36 -19.77
N VAL A 511 -2.32 -8.01 -19.38
CA VAL A 511 -1.29 -7.44 -18.48
C VAL A 511 -0.31 -6.64 -19.32
N GLN A 512 -0.26 -5.32 -19.09
CA GLN A 512 0.72 -4.45 -19.71
C GLN A 512 2.05 -4.48 -18.95
N LEU A 513 3.15 -4.60 -19.69
CA LEU A 513 4.49 -4.52 -19.12
C LEU A 513 4.94 -3.06 -18.95
N ALA A 514 5.59 -2.75 -17.83
CA ALA A 514 6.23 -1.47 -17.60
C ALA A 514 7.46 -1.34 -18.52
N GLY A 515 7.36 -0.53 -19.57
CA GLY A 515 8.51 -0.19 -20.41
C GLY A 515 9.52 0.65 -19.63
N GLY A 516 10.67 0.08 -19.27
CA GLY A 516 11.75 0.82 -18.65
C GLY A 516 12.38 1.82 -19.62
N HIS A 517 12.50 3.09 -19.22
CA HIS A 517 13.37 4.07 -19.86
C HIS A 517 14.85 3.78 -19.52
N ALA A 518 15.37 2.62 -19.92
CA ALA A 518 16.79 2.27 -19.93
C ALA A 518 16.98 0.88 -20.57
N ALA A 519 16.70 0.75 -21.86
CA ALA A 519 17.02 -0.45 -22.61
C ALA A 519 17.32 -0.06 -24.05
N SER A 520 18.62 0.09 -24.33
CA SER A 520 19.17 0.12 -25.69
C SER A 520 18.53 -0.99 -26.54
N THR A 521 18.30 -0.69 -27.81
CA THR A 521 17.50 -1.41 -28.83
C THR A 521 17.88 -2.88 -29.09
N THR A 522 18.80 -3.44 -28.31
CA THR A 522 19.23 -4.84 -28.28
C THR A 522 18.73 -5.65 -27.07
N THR A 523 17.98 -5.06 -26.13
CA THR A 523 17.55 -5.72 -24.86
C THR A 523 16.05 -6.01 -24.71
N ALA A 524 15.20 -5.64 -25.68
CA ALA A 524 13.76 -5.93 -25.62
C ALA A 524 13.46 -7.45 -25.58
N SER A 525 14.24 -8.25 -26.30
CA SER A 525 14.17 -9.72 -26.28
C SER A 525 14.71 -10.32 -24.97
N SER A 526 15.66 -9.64 -24.30
CA SER A 526 16.24 -10.12 -23.05
C SER A 526 15.33 -9.85 -21.85
N LEU A 527 14.55 -8.77 -21.83
CA LEU A 527 13.53 -8.53 -20.80
C LEU A 527 12.40 -9.55 -20.89
N LEU A 528 11.94 -9.90 -22.10
CA LEU A 528 10.98 -10.99 -22.33
C LEU A 528 11.54 -12.35 -21.88
N ASN A 529 12.81 -12.63 -22.17
CA ASN A 529 13.49 -13.84 -21.69
C ASN A 529 13.77 -13.83 -20.17
N ALA A 530 14.02 -12.66 -19.56
CA ALA A 530 14.22 -12.50 -18.11
C ALA A 530 12.91 -12.51 -17.31
N THR A 531 11.78 -12.15 -17.94
CA THR A 531 10.43 -12.42 -17.43
C THR A 531 10.03 -13.88 -17.61
N ARG A 532 10.41 -14.52 -18.74
CA ARG A 532 10.20 -15.95 -19.01
C ARG A 532 11.26 -16.80 -18.30
N SER A 533 11.22 -16.81 -16.98
CA SER A 533 11.96 -17.81 -16.21
C SER A 533 11.18 -19.12 -16.20
N GLY A 534 11.46 -19.98 -17.19
CA GLY A 534 11.09 -21.39 -17.24
C GLY A 534 11.94 -22.03 -18.34
N SER A 535 12.45 -23.25 -18.13
CA SER A 535 13.18 -24.00 -19.17
C SER A 535 12.33 -24.11 -20.44
N SER A 536 12.94 -24.53 -21.55
CA SER A 536 12.45 -24.53 -22.94
C SER A 536 11.09 -25.21 -23.24
N SER A 537 10.24 -25.45 -22.24
CA SER A 537 8.86 -25.94 -22.32
C SER A 537 7.87 -25.34 -21.27
N GLY A 538 8.27 -24.35 -20.46
CA GLY A 538 7.53 -23.89 -19.26
C GLY A 538 6.49 -22.77 -19.45
N ALA A 539 5.48 -22.72 -18.55
CA ALA A 539 4.37 -21.75 -18.57
C ALA A 539 4.85 -20.28 -18.55
N ARG A 540 4.26 -19.43 -19.40
CA ARG A 540 4.58 -18.00 -19.44
C ARG A 540 4.08 -17.34 -18.15
N ALA A 541 4.92 -16.59 -17.45
CA ALA A 541 4.54 -15.79 -16.29
C ALA A 541 5.28 -14.43 -16.33
N VAL A 542 4.71 -13.40 -15.70
CA VAL A 542 5.26 -12.04 -15.66
C VAL A 542 5.60 -11.66 -14.23
N ARG A 543 6.83 -11.21 -13.95
CA ARG A 543 7.17 -10.67 -12.62
C ARG A 543 6.28 -9.47 -12.31
N VAL A 544 5.67 -9.42 -11.13
CA VAL A 544 4.77 -8.32 -10.72
C VAL A 544 5.46 -6.96 -10.83
N ALA A 545 6.75 -6.88 -10.45
CA ALA A 545 7.55 -5.65 -10.56
C ALA A 545 7.73 -5.14 -12.00
N HIS A 546 7.50 -5.98 -13.02
CA HIS A 546 7.57 -5.58 -14.43
C HIS A 546 6.17 -5.31 -15.02
N ALA A 547 5.09 -5.50 -14.27
CA ALA A 547 3.73 -5.24 -14.71
C ALA A 547 3.26 -3.85 -14.29
N ARG A 548 2.44 -3.20 -15.12
CA ARG A 548 1.72 -1.98 -14.73
C ARG A 548 0.50 -2.38 -13.90
N CYS A 549 0.69 -2.42 -12.58
CA CYS A 549 -0.34 -2.88 -11.65
C CYS A 549 -1.40 -1.83 -11.29
N GLN A 550 -1.10 -0.54 -11.48
CA GLN A 550 -2.01 0.53 -11.07
C GLN A 550 -3.31 0.47 -11.89
N GLY A 551 -4.44 0.31 -11.19
CA GLY A 551 -5.77 0.19 -11.80
C GLY A 551 -6.02 -1.15 -12.53
N LEU A 552 -5.09 -2.11 -12.48
CA LEU A 552 -5.25 -3.39 -13.15
C LEU A 552 -6.08 -4.35 -12.30
N THR A 553 -7.39 -4.32 -12.50
CA THR A 553 -8.37 -5.11 -11.74
C THR A 553 -9.31 -5.88 -12.67
N VAL A 554 -9.68 -7.10 -12.29
CA VAL A 554 -10.81 -7.83 -12.87
C VAL A 554 -12.08 -7.40 -12.12
N PRO A 555 -13.02 -6.65 -12.74
CA PRO A 555 -14.31 -6.37 -12.12
C PRO A 555 -15.13 -7.67 -12.05
N VAL A 556 -15.75 -7.91 -10.89
CA VAL A 556 -16.57 -9.08 -10.59
C VAL A 556 -17.85 -8.60 -9.92
N HIS A 557 -18.95 -8.56 -10.68
CA HIS A 557 -20.25 -8.13 -10.21
C HIS A 557 -21.14 -9.36 -10.05
N VAL A 558 -21.68 -9.54 -8.85
CA VAL A 558 -22.46 -10.72 -8.46
C VAL A 558 -23.83 -10.26 -8.00
N ASP A 559 -24.88 -10.78 -8.63
CA ASP A 559 -26.24 -10.62 -8.13
C ASP A 559 -26.49 -11.69 -7.08
N VAL A 560 -26.86 -11.24 -5.88
CA VAL A 560 -27.19 -12.08 -4.73
C VAL A 560 -28.70 -12.02 -4.55
N ARG A 561 -29.38 -13.12 -4.84
CA ARG A 561 -30.83 -13.26 -4.62
C ARG A 561 -31.10 -13.99 -3.32
N ASN A 562 -31.93 -13.41 -2.47
CA ASN A 562 -32.48 -14.08 -1.31
C ASN A 562 -33.74 -14.85 -1.74
N ILE A 563 -33.69 -16.16 -1.70
CA ILE A 563 -34.79 -17.04 -2.14
C ILE A 563 -35.63 -17.57 -0.98
N GLY A 564 -35.29 -17.23 0.27
CA GLY A 564 -36.08 -17.59 1.43
C GLY A 564 -37.09 -16.53 1.84
N ASP A 565 -37.71 -16.76 2.99
CA ASP A 565 -38.82 -15.99 3.56
C ASP A 565 -38.38 -14.97 4.62
N ARG A 566 -37.06 -14.78 4.79
CA ARG A 566 -36.47 -13.91 5.80
C ARG A 566 -35.36 -13.06 5.22
N ASP A 567 -35.29 -11.81 5.67
CA ASP A 567 -34.17 -10.92 5.43
C ASP A 567 -32.88 -11.53 6.01
N GLY A 568 -31.75 -11.27 5.36
CA GLY A 568 -30.49 -11.80 5.85
C GLY A 568 -29.28 -11.10 5.25
N ALA A 569 -28.18 -11.15 6.01
CA ALA A 569 -26.87 -10.77 5.51
C ALA A 569 -26.16 -11.96 4.87
N HIS A 570 -25.50 -11.72 3.76
CA HIS A 570 -24.72 -12.71 3.02
C HIS A 570 -23.32 -12.16 2.73
N THR A 571 -22.31 -12.99 2.93
CA THR A 571 -20.91 -12.65 2.60
C THR A 571 -20.54 -13.34 1.29
N VAL A 572 -20.44 -12.56 0.22
CA VAL A 572 -19.94 -13.04 -1.07
C VAL A 572 -18.43 -13.19 -0.97
N MET A 573 -17.90 -14.36 -1.30
CA MET A 573 -16.46 -14.64 -1.28
C MET A 573 -16.01 -15.08 -2.67
N VAL A 574 -15.00 -14.41 -3.21
CA VAL A 574 -14.40 -14.73 -4.51
C VAL A 574 -13.07 -15.43 -4.25
N TYR A 575 -13.01 -16.70 -4.62
CA TYR A 575 -11.79 -17.50 -4.56
C TYR A 575 -11.11 -17.55 -5.92
N HIS A 576 -9.79 -17.48 -5.95
CA HIS A 576 -8.96 -17.64 -7.15
C HIS A 576 -8.23 -18.99 -7.12
N SER A 577 -8.28 -19.70 -8.25
CA SER A 577 -7.40 -20.82 -8.56
C SER A 577 -6.52 -20.47 -9.75
N ALA A 578 -5.20 -20.52 -9.53
CA ALA A 578 -4.20 -20.29 -10.57
C ALA A 578 -4.24 -21.40 -11.65
N PRO A 579 -3.64 -21.18 -12.84
CA PRO A 579 -3.53 -22.22 -13.85
C PRO A 579 -2.90 -23.50 -13.29
N ALA A 580 -3.40 -24.68 -13.69
CA ALA A 580 -3.02 -25.97 -13.09
C ALA A 580 -1.50 -26.22 -13.03
N ARG A 581 -0.74 -25.77 -14.05
CA ARG A 581 0.73 -25.86 -14.06
C ARG A 581 1.39 -25.01 -12.98
N SER A 582 0.84 -23.84 -12.65
CA SER A 582 1.36 -23.00 -11.55
C SER A 582 1.17 -23.65 -10.19
N VAL A 583 0.06 -24.39 -10.01
CA VAL A 583 -0.16 -25.21 -8.81
C VAL A 583 0.88 -26.32 -8.71
N ALA A 584 1.15 -27.03 -9.82
CA ALA A 584 2.11 -28.13 -9.86
C ALA A 584 3.59 -27.70 -9.72
N GLU A 585 4.01 -26.64 -10.43
CA GLU A 585 5.42 -26.24 -10.53
C GLU A 585 5.82 -25.23 -9.44
N ALA A 586 4.98 -24.22 -9.20
CA ALA A 586 5.26 -23.16 -8.24
C ALA A 586 4.64 -23.46 -6.86
N GLY A 587 3.86 -24.52 -6.69
CA GLY A 587 3.16 -24.79 -5.43
C GLY A 587 2.12 -23.72 -5.09
N ALA A 588 1.48 -23.11 -6.09
CA ALA A 588 0.38 -22.17 -5.83
C ALA A 588 -0.75 -22.87 -5.04
N PRO A 589 -1.48 -22.14 -4.19
CA PRO A 589 -2.60 -22.72 -3.45
C PRO A 589 -3.68 -23.24 -4.41
N ALA A 590 -4.38 -24.29 -4.01
CA ALA A 590 -5.47 -24.87 -4.81
C ALA A 590 -6.60 -23.85 -5.03
N ARG A 591 -6.86 -23.05 -4.00
CA ARG A 591 -7.73 -21.87 -4.03
C ARG A 591 -7.26 -20.87 -2.98
N GLN A 592 -7.47 -19.58 -3.21
CA GLN A 592 -7.22 -18.53 -2.23
C GLN A 592 -8.28 -17.43 -2.32
N LEU A 593 -8.60 -16.78 -1.22
CA LEU A 593 -9.58 -15.71 -1.20
C LEU A 593 -8.92 -14.45 -1.77
N VAL A 594 -9.60 -13.79 -2.71
CA VAL A 594 -9.05 -12.58 -3.37
C VAL A 594 -9.96 -11.36 -3.24
N ALA A 595 -11.24 -11.57 -2.97
CA ALA A 595 -12.18 -10.53 -2.62
C ALA A 595 -13.32 -11.11 -1.78
N PHE A 596 -13.90 -10.31 -0.90
CA PHE A 596 -15.14 -10.65 -0.22
C PHE A 596 -15.89 -9.37 0.16
N GLU A 597 -17.21 -9.41 0.15
CA GLU A 597 -18.06 -8.30 0.59
C GLU A 597 -19.32 -8.84 1.26
N LYS A 598 -19.80 -8.12 2.28
CA LYS A 598 -21.02 -8.46 2.99
C LYS A 598 -22.17 -7.57 2.51
N VAL A 599 -23.30 -8.19 2.18
CA VAL A 599 -24.49 -7.51 1.67
C VAL A 599 -25.72 -7.96 2.45
N HIS A 600 -26.62 -7.01 2.75
CA HIS A 600 -27.93 -7.34 3.29
C HIS A 600 -28.93 -7.44 2.14
N VAL A 601 -29.75 -8.49 2.13
CA VAL A 601 -30.76 -8.73 1.08
C VAL A 601 -32.09 -9.09 1.74
N ALA A 602 -33.12 -8.30 1.46
CA ALA A 602 -34.48 -8.56 1.92
C ALA A 602 -35.03 -9.87 1.34
N ALA A 603 -35.98 -10.50 2.02
CA ALA A 603 -36.65 -11.72 1.57
C ALA A 603 -37.21 -11.57 0.15
N GLY A 604 -36.93 -12.53 -0.73
CA GLY A 604 -37.31 -12.48 -2.15
C GLY A 604 -36.56 -11.45 -3.01
N GLY A 605 -35.76 -10.58 -2.39
CA GLY A 605 -35.03 -9.49 -3.04
C GLY A 605 -33.75 -9.93 -3.75
N VAL A 606 -33.17 -9.00 -4.51
CA VAL A 606 -31.88 -9.14 -5.18
C VAL A 606 -31.03 -7.91 -4.87
N ALA A 607 -29.76 -8.12 -4.54
CA ALA A 607 -28.77 -7.06 -4.41
C ALA A 607 -27.56 -7.37 -5.28
N ARG A 608 -27.01 -6.35 -5.95
CA ARG A 608 -25.78 -6.46 -6.72
C ARG A 608 -24.58 -6.10 -5.84
N VAL A 609 -23.57 -6.96 -5.83
CA VAL A 609 -22.30 -6.73 -5.16
C VAL A 609 -21.22 -6.54 -6.22
N GLU A 610 -20.57 -5.38 -6.22
CA GLU A 610 -19.52 -5.03 -7.18
C GLU A 610 -18.16 -5.07 -6.48
N MET A 611 -17.26 -5.93 -6.97
CA MET A 611 -15.92 -6.11 -6.41
C MET A 611 -14.86 -6.02 -7.51
N GLY A 612 -13.67 -5.52 -7.16
CA GLY A 612 -12.50 -5.57 -8.02
C GLY A 612 -11.47 -6.56 -7.49
N VAL A 613 -11.04 -7.50 -8.34
CA VAL A 613 -9.93 -8.41 -8.03
C VAL A 613 -8.64 -7.85 -8.64
N GLY A 614 -7.73 -7.34 -7.82
CA GLY A 614 -6.44 -6.84 -8.27
C GLY A 614 -5.60 -7.94 -8.89
N VAL A 615 -5.12 -7.75 -10.13
CA VAL A 615 -4.36 -8.80 -10.84
C VAL A 615 -3.01 -9.04 -10.18
N CYS A 616 -2.31 -7.98 -9.79
CA CYS A 616 -0.97 -8.09 -9.24
C CYS A 616 -0.92 -8.63 -7.81
N ASP A 617 -1.91 -8.33 -6.96
CA ASP A 617 -1.93 -8.81 -5.58
C ASP A 617 -2.83 -10.05 -5.40
N GLY A 618 -3.91 -10.17 -6.16
CA GLY A 618 -4.89 -11.27 -6.04
C GLY A 618 -4.65 -12.46 -6.97
N LEU A 619 -4.22 -12.22 -8.22
CA LEU A 619 -4.04 -13.27 -9.24
C LEU A 619 -2.60 -13.73 -9.43
N SER A 620 -1.63 -13.01 -8.85
CA SER A 620 -0.23 -13.41 -8.87
C SER A 620 0.08 -14.48 -7.81
N VAL A 621 1.11 -15.27 -8.06
CA VAL A 621 1.61 -16.34 -7.18
C VAL A 621 3.05 -16.03 -6.77
N ALA A 622 3.38 -16.28 -5.51
CA ALA A 622 4.77 -16.23 -5.07
C ALA A 622 5.53 -17.46 -5.60
N GLY A 623 6.71 -17.26 -6.19
CA GLY A 623 7.62 -18.35 -6.53
C GLY A 623 8.44 -18.83 -5.33
N ARG A 624 9.17 -19.95 -5.47
CA ARG A 624 10.05 -20.50 -4.41
C ARG A 624 11.11 -19.50 -3.93
N ASP A 625 11.49 -18.57 -4.81
CA ASP A 625 12.42 -17.47 -4.54
C ASP A 625 11.80 -16.27 -3.82
N GLY A 626 10.51 -16.34 -3.45
CA GLY A 626 9.77 -15.24 -2.84
C GLY A 626 9.36 -14.13 -3.82
N VAL A 627 9.59 -14.29 -5.13
CA VAL A 627 9.19 -13.28 -6.12
C VAL A 627 7.80 -13.57 -6.65
N ARG A 628 6.88 -12.59 -6.53
CA ARG A 628 5.54 -12.70 -7.11
C ARG A 628 5.53 -12.57 -8.63
N ARG A 629 4.81 -13.49 -9.27
CA ARG A 629 4.64 -13.57 -10.72
C ARG A 629 3.18 -13.75 -11.06
N ILE A 630 2.72 -13.10 -12.12
CA ILE A 630 1.38 -13.26 -12.69
C ILE A 630 1.48 -14.38 -13.72
N PRO A 631 0.89 -15.56 -13.47
CA PRO A 631 0.77 -16.59 -14.51
C PRO A 631 0.01 -16.05 -15.73
N VAL A 632 0.43 -16.44 -16.94
CA VAL A 632 -0.29 -16.16 -18.18
C VAL A 632 -1.14 -17.38 -18.52
N GLY A 633 -2.37 -17.16 -18.98
CA GLY A 633 -3.31 -18.23 -19.32
C GLY A 633 -4.61 -18.12 -18.53
N GLU A 634 -5.31 -19.24 -18.40
CA GLU A 634 -6.65 -19.29 -17.79
C GLU A 634 -6.57 -19.34 -16.26
N HIS A 635 -7.19 -18.36 -15.61
CA HIS A 635 -7.43 -18.32 -14.17
C HIS A 635 -8.90 -18.58 -13.88
N ARG A 636 -9.21 -19.26 -12.77
CA ARG A 636 -10.59 -19.52 -12.35
C ARG A 636 -10.94 -18.71 -11.11
N LEU A 637 -12.09 -18.04 -11.14
CA LEU A 637 -12.73 -17.36 -10.03
C LEU A 637 -13.95 -18.17 -9.59
N VAL A 638 -14.04 -18.52 -8.31
CA VAL A 638 -15.09 -19.37 -7.73
C VAL A 638 -15.87 -18.57 -6.69
N ILE A 639 -17.20 -18.54 -6.82
CA ILE A 639 -18.13 -17.77 -5.98
C ILE A 639 -19.31 -18.68 -5.63
N GLY A 640 -19.27 -19.29 -4.45
CA GLY A 640 -20.22 -20.37 -4.13
C GLY A 640 -20.09 -21.49 -5.17
N GLU A 641 -21.19 -21.80 -5.84
CA GLU A 641 -21.25 -22.79 -6.93
C GLU A 641 -20.88 -22.22 -8.31
N LEU A 642 -20.77 -20.89 -8.44
CA LEU A 642 -20.38 -20.26 -9.70
C LEU A 642 -18.88 -20.39 -9.94
N THR A 643 -18.50 -20.68 -11.17
CA THR A 643 -17.12 -20.61 -11.64
C THR A 643 -17.03 -19.76 -12.89
N HIS A 644 -16.13 -18.79 -12.90
CA HIS A 644 -15.83 -17.92 -14.04
C HIS A 644 -14.35 -18.04 -14.41
N SER A 645 -14.07 -18.19 -15.71
CA SER A 645 -12.70 -18.22 -16.22
C SER A 645 -12.30 -16.87 -16.79
N VAL A 646 -11.15 -16.35 -16.37
CA VAL A 646 -10.53 -15.16 -16.94
C VAL A 646 -9.16 -15.53 -17.51
N THR A 647 -8.98 -15.32 -18.81
CA THR A 647 -7.69 -15.57 -19.47
C THR A 647 -6.84 -14.31 -19.41
N LEU A 648 -5.69 -14.40 -18.74
CA LEU A 648 -4.70 -13.33 -18.70
C LEU A 648 -3.74 -13.45 -19.88
N GLY A 649 -3.79 -12.47 -20.78
CA GLY A 649 -2.80 -12.26 -21.82
C GLY A 649 -1.69 -11.31 -21.36
N VAL A 650 -0.61 -11.22 -22.15
CA VAL A 650 0.44 -10.23 -21.95
C VAL A 650 0.61 -9.47 -23.24
N GLU A 651 0.53 -8.14 -23.14
CA GLU A 651 0.86 -7.25 -24.22
C GLU A 651 2.05 -6.42 -23.76
N GLN A 652 3.14 -6.55 -24.51
CA GLN A 652 4.14 -5.53 -24.48
C GLN A 652 3.56 -4.36 -25.27
N LEU A 653 3.42 -3.20 -24.64
CA LEU A 653 3.34 -1.97 -25.42
C LEU A 653 4.59 -1.96 -26.30
N GLY A 654 4.44 -2.35 -27.56
CA GLY A 654 5.35 -1.89 -28.58
C GLY A 654 5.40 -0.37 -28.42
N SER A 655 6.54 0.24 -28.72
CA SER A 655 6.46 1.53 -29.38
C SER A 655 5.30 1.40 -30.35
N GLN A 656 4.20 2.15 -30.17
CA GLN A 656 3.19 2.18 -31.21
C GLN A 656 3.98 2.49 -32.47
N ARG A 657 4.07 1.48 -33.34
CA ARG A 657 4.35 1.73 -34.73
C ARG A 657 3.15 2.56 -35.12
N PHE A 658 3.30 3.88 -35.04
CA PHE A 658 2.88 4.68 -36.17
C PHE A 658 3.38 3.89 -37.37
N LEU A 659 2.43 3.36 -38.14
CA LEU A 659 2.68 2.92 -39.48
C LEU A 659 3.15 4.16 -40.26
N THR A 660 4.39 4.58 -40.03
CA THR A 660 5.15 5.30 -41.02
C THR A 660 5.37 4.28 -42.12
N ALA A 661 4.76 4.55 -43.27
CA ALA A 661 5.13 3.97 -44.56
C ALA A 661 6.58 4.36 -44.92
N ALA A 662 7.54 3.96 -44.09
CA ALA A 662 8.97 4.28 -44.18
C ALA A 662 9.84 3.03 -43.95
N GLY A 663 9.25 1.84 -44.10
CA GLY A 663 9.95 0.55 -44.00
C GLY A 663 10.10 -0.19 -45.34
N LEU A 664 9.73 0.42 -46.46
CA LEU A 664 9.74 -0.21 -47.80
C LEU A 664 10.66 0.48 -48.82
N LEU A 665 11.56 1.39 -48.41
CA LEU A 665 12.45 2.12 -49.33
C LEU A 665 13.94 2.17 -48.96
N PHE A 666 14.42 1.32 -48.04
CA PHE A 666 15.85 1.25 -47.73
C PHE A 666 16.41 -0.16 -47.88
N ALA A 667 16.51 -0.61 -49.14
CA ALA A 667 17.55 -1.56 -49.56
C ALA A 667 18.68 -0.74 -50.22
N PRO A 668 19.96 -0.91 -49.84
CA PRO A 668 21.06 -0.16 -50.42
C PRO A 668 21.56 -0.89 -51.66
N ASP A 669 20.88 -0.74 -52.79
CA ASP A 669 21.42 -1.03 -54.13
C ASP A 669 20.39 -0.61 -55.19
N ALA A 670 20.41 0.66 -55.60
CA ALA A 670 20.04 1.10 -56.94
C ALA A 670 20.18 2.63 -57.13
N LEU A 671 20.86 2.97 -58.22
CA LEU A 671 20.65 4.16 -59.07
C LEU A 671 21.27 5.52 -58.66
N ARG A 672 22.43 5.73 -59.31
CA ARG A 672 22.89 7.01 -59.88
C ARG A 672 21.80 7.70 -60.73
N LEU A 673 22.07 9.00 -61.00
CA LEU A 673 21.40 9.97 -61.89
C LEU A 673 20.33 10.78 -61.16
N GLY A 674 20.29 12.10 -61.12
CA GLY A 674 21.03 13.16 -61.81
C GLY A 674 20.09 14.37 -61.91
N GLY A 675 20.54 15.57 -61.52
CA GLY A 675 19.90 16.84 -61.93
C GLY A 675 18.76 17.40 -61.05
N SER A 676 19.07 18.54 -60.44
CA SER A 676 18.20 19.70 -60.14
C SER A 676 16.85 19.50 -59.41
N GLY A 677 16.80 20.06 -58.18
CA GLY A 677 15.59 20.65 -57.63
C GLY A 677 15.00 19.96 -56.41
N ASP A 678 15.69 19.95 -55.26
CA ASP A 678 15.06 19.61 -53.98
C ASP A 678 15.78 20.27 -52.79
N GLY A 679 15.43 21.53 -52.52
CA GLY A 679 15.98 22.32 -51.41
C GLY A 679 15.19 22.23 -50.10
N ALA A 680 13.90 21.88 -50.14
CA ALA A 680 13.00 22.00 -49.00
C ALA A 680 13.00 20.76 -48.07
N ALA A 681 13.01 19.55 -48.63
CA ALA A 681 13.04 18.30 -47.86
C ALA A 681 14.38 18.09 -47.12
N ALA A 682 15.50 18.46 -47.78
CA ALA A 682 16.84 18.43 -47.17
C ALA A 682 17.00 19.47 -46.04
N ALA A 683 16.31 20.61 -46.12
CA ALA A 683 16.30 21.63 -45.07
C ALA A 683 15.48 21.19 -43.84
N ALA A 684 14.32 20.57 -44.05
CA ALA A 684 13.48 20.04 -42.97
C ALA A 684 14.16 18.88 -42.20
N ALA A 685 14.82 17.96 -42.91
CA ALA A 685 15.58 16.87 -42.29
C ALA A 685 16.78 17.40 -41.46
N ARG A 686 17.46 18.44 -41.93
CA ARG A 686 18.54 19.11 -41.18
C ARG A 686 18.03 19.88 -39.96
N LEU A 687 16.83 20.47 -40.03
CA LEU A 687 16.20 21.21 -38.93
C LEU A 687 15.77 20.26 -37.78
N VAL A 688 15.24 19.09 -38.11
CA VAL A 688 14.87 18.03 -37.15
C VAL A 688 16.11 17.43 -36.48
N HIS A 689 17.18 17.21 -37.24
CA HIS A 689 18.48 16.78 -36.70
C HIS A 689 19.08 17.80 -35.72
N LEU A 690 18.87 19.10 -35.97
CA LEU A 690 19.37 20.20 -35.13
C LEU A 690 18.56 20.40 -33.84
N LEU A 691 17.24 20.20 -33.87
CA LEU A 691 16.38 20.19 -32.68
C LEU A 691 16.71 19.01 -31.73
N ALA A 692 17.05 17.85 -32.29
CA ALA A 692 17.55 16.70 -31.53
C ALA A 692 18.96 16.95 -30.93
N PHE A 693 19.81 17.72 -31.62
CA PHE A 693 21.15 18.08 -31.14
C PHE A 693 21.12 19.18 -30.06
N ALA A 694 20.17 20.12 -30.14
CA ALA A 694 19.99 21.17 -29.13
C ALA A 694 19.45 20.60 -27.80
N THR A 695 18.49 19.67 -27.87
CA THR A 695 17.93 18.97 -26.71
C THR A 695 18.93 17.99 -26.08
N SER A 696 19.76 17.31 -26.89
CA SER A 696 20.86 16.50 -26.37
C SER A 696 21.95 17.35 -25.69
N SER A 697 22.33 18.49 -26.27
CA SER A 697 23.35 19.41 -25.71
C SER A 697 22.96 20.02 -24.35
N LEU A 698 21.65 20.27 -24.12
CA LEU A 698 21.13 20.65 -22.79
C LEU A 698 21.31 19.52 -21.76
N SER A 699 21.04 18.27 -22.15
CA SER A 699 21.22 17.08 -21.32
C SER A 699 22.70 16.80 -21.01
N THR A 700 23.59 16.90 -22.02
CA THR A 700 25.03 16.65 -21.83
C THR A 700 25.71 17.74 -20.99
N LYS A 701 25.28 19.00 -21.09
CA LYS A 701 25.81 20.09 -20.25
C LYS A 701 25.25 20.07 -18.82
N ALA A 702 24.04 19.55 -18.61
CA ALA A 702 23.51 19.27 -17.26
C ALA A 702 24.30 18.12 -16.59
N ARG A 703 24.71 17.10 -17.34
CA ARG A 703 25.61 16.03 -16.86
C ARG A 703 27.02 16.54 -16.53
N ALA A 704 27.57 17.45 -17.33
CA ALA A 704 28.89 18.05 -17.07
C ALA A 704 28.95 18.92 -15.80
N CYS A 705 27.80 19.30 -15.21
CA CYS A 705 27.73 20.09 -13.97
C CYS A 705 27.37 19.28 -12.70
N LYS A 706 27.34 17.93 -12.74
CA LYS A 706 26.96 17.06 -11.60
C LYS A 706 25.64 17.49 -10.91
N ILE A 707 24.58 17.75 -11.70
CA ILE A 707 23.25 18.12 -11.17
C ILE A 707 22.37 16.88 -10.89
N GLU A 708 22.76 15.67 -11.31
CA GLU A 708 21.99 14.45 -11.04
C GLU A 708 21.85 14.13 -9.53
N ASN A 709 22.71 14.69 -8.67
CA ASN A 709 22.67 14.45 -7.21
C ASN A 709 21.70 15.34 -6.41
N ILE A 710 20.94 16.23 -7.07
CA ILE A 710 19.91 17.05 -6.39
C ILE A 710 18.49 16.51 -6.66
N TRP A 711 18.34 15.61 -7.63
CA TRP A 711 17.02 15.14 -8.10
C TRP A 711 16.71 13.67 -7.75
N TYR A 712 17.55 13.04 -6.93
CA TYR A 712 17.27 11.76 -6.26
C TYR A 712 17.72 11.85 -4.80
N PRO A 713 16.85 11.67 -3.79
CA PRO A 713 17.32 11.35 -2.46
C PRO A 713 17.70 9.86 -2.42
N MET A 714 18.89 9.61 -1.90
CA MET A 714 19.39 8.36 -1.31
C MET A 714 19.79 7.22 -2.27
N SER A 715 21.10 7.10 -2.53
CA SER A 715 21.79 5.82 -2.33
C SER A 715 23.29 6.00 -2.08
N SER A 716 23.78 5.28 -1.06
CA SER A 716 25.18 5.04 -0.66
C SER A 716 26.05 6.22 -0.24
N SER A 717 26.26 6.35 1.08
CA SER A 717 27.48 6.91 1.65
C SER A 717 28.24 5.80 2.37
N SER A 718 29.35 5.34 1.80
CA SER A 718 30.44 4.78 2.58
C SER A 718 31.52 5.86 2.75
N THR A 719 31.88 6.06 4.00
CA THR A 719 32.91 6.97 4.51
C THR A 719 34.31 6.53 4.11
N ALA A 720 35.17 7.48 3.77
CA ALA A 720 36.62 7.34 3.91
C ALA A 720 37.25 8.66 4.38
N LEU A 721 37.49 8.70 5.69
CA LEU A 721 38.68 9.18 6.41
C LEU A 721 39.40 10.47 5.97
N HIS A 722 39.44 11.42 6.92
CA HIS A 722 40.54 12.36 7.08
C HIS A 722 41.87 11.61 7.27
N ASP A 723 42.88 11.92 6.45
CA ASP A 723 44.23 12.04 6.96
C ASP A 723 45.01 13.14 6.21
N THR A 724 45.79 13.86 7.00
CA THR A 724 46.67 14.96 6.65
C THR A 724 47.87 14.52 5.81
N GLN A 725 48.16 15.24 4.72
CA GLN A 725 49.54 15.56 4.32
C GLN A 725 49.56 16.58 3.17
N GLY A 726 50.33 17.65 3.37
CA GLY A 726 50.51 18.70 2.37
C GLY A 726 51.32 18.21 1.16
N ARG A 727 50.94 18.71 -0.02
CA ARG A 727 51.90 19.01 -1.09
C ARG A 727 51.34 20.05 -2.05
N SER A 728 52.20 21.02 -2.30
CA SER A 728 52.17 22.12 -3.26
C SER A 728 51.68 21.76 -4.68
N ARG A 729 50.78 22.62 -5.21
CA ARG A 729 50.68 23.28 -6.56
C ARG A 729 51.18 22.53 -7.83
N PRO A 730 50.61 22.77 -9.04
CA PRO A 730 50.33 24.13 -9.54
C PRO A 730 49.06 24.37 -10.39
N GLU A 731 48.82 25.66 -10.55
CA GLU A 731 48.16 26.39 -11.64
C GLU A 731 47.66 25.56 -12.85
N PHE A 732 46.36 25.69 -13.15
CA PHE A 732 45.87 25.51 -14.51
C PHE A 732 45.75 26.88 -15.17
N GLU A 733 46.79 27.24 -15.92
CA GLU A 733 46.74 28.25 -16.97
C GLU A 733 45.58 27.99 -17.92
N GLY A 734 44.94 29.07 -18.38
CA GLY A 734 43.79 29.01 -19.25
C GLY A 734 44.11 28.51 -20.67
N PRO A 735 43.14 27.91 -21.38
CA PRO A 735 43.23 27.76 -22.82
C PRO A 735 42.75 29.04 -23.52
N ARG A 736 43.71 29.71 -24.16
CA ARG A 736 43.69 30.52 -25.39
C ARG A 736 42.32 30.90 -25.98
N GLY A 737 42.13 32.21 -26.14
CA GLY A 737 40.93 32.91 -26.58
C GLY A 737 40.57 32.89 -28.07
N GLU A 738 40.73 31.76 -28.79
CA GLU A 738 40.34 31.71 -30.22
C GLU A 738 39.22 30.71 -30.57
N ALA A 739 38.91 29.71 -29.74
CA ALA A 739 37.87 28.72 -30.08
C ALA A 739 36.42 29.12 -29.69
N ARG A 740 36.22 30.24 -28.96
CA ARG A 740 34.89 30.66 -28.45
C ARG A 740 34.09 31.57 -29.39
N ARG A 741 34.67 32.08 -30.48
CA ARG A 741 33.93 32.93 -31.46
C ARG A 741 33.12 32.11 -32.48
N GLY A 742 33.41 30.83 -32.70
CA GLY A 742 32.75 30.01 -33.72
C GLY A 742 31.34 29.54 -33.36
N ALA A 743 31.11 29.07 -32.13
CA ALA A 743 29.84 28.44 -31.73
C ALA A 743 28.69 29.45 -31.50
N MET A 744 29.00 30.69 -31.07
CA MET A 744 28.00 31.76 -30.92
C MET A 744 27.60 32.38 -32.26
N GLY A 745 28.49 32.38 -33.26
CA GLY A 745 28.22 32.93 -34.58
C GLY A 745 27.18 32.14 -35.38
N TRP A 746 27.14 30.81 -35.24
CA TRP A 746 26.16 29.96 -35.93
C TRP A 746 24.75 30.12 -35.37
N ALA A 747 24.60 30.16 -34.04
CA ALA A 747 23.31 30.34 -33.37
C ALA A 747 22.72 31.73 -33.65
N ALA A 748 23.53 32.79 -33.65
CA ALA A 748 23.08 34.14 -34.00
C ALA A 748 22.66 34.27 -35.47
N ARG A 749 23.39 33.63 -36.40
CA ARG A 749 23.04 33.57 -37.82
C ARG A 749 21.77 32.75 -38.08
N PHE A 750 21.57 31.66 -37.34
CA PHE A 750 20.35 30.84 -37.41
C PHE A 750 19.13 31.58 -36.85
N LEU A 751 19.26 32.25 -35.70
CA LEU A 751 18.20 33.10 -35.14
C LEU A 751 17.85 34.27 -36.07
N ALA A 752 18.84 34.91 -36.69
CA ALA A 752 18.61 35.92 -37.71
C ALA A 752 17.85 35.32 -38.90
N ALA A 753 18.29 34.18 -39.45
CA ALA A 753 17.65 33.53 -40.59
C ALA A 753 16.19 33.12 -40.31
N VAL A 754 15.91 32.55 -39.14
CA VAL A 754 14.53 32.17 -38.74
C VAL A 754 13.67 33.41 -38.46
N SER A 755 14.24 34.49 -37.91
CA SER A 755 13.52 35.75 -37.69
C SER A 755 13.23 36.48 -39.00
N PHE A 756 14.14 36.43 -39.98
CA PHE A 756 13.91 36.95 -41.34
C PHE A 756 12.91 36.10 -42.12
N LEU A 757 12.90 34.77 -41.92
CA LEU A 757 11.87 33.88 -42.49
C LEU A 757 10.49 34.17 -41.90
N ALA A 758 10.41 34.36 -40.58
CA ALA A 758 9.18 34.76 -39.89
C ALA A 758 8.67 36.12 -40.40
N ALA A 759 9.56 37.10 -40.54
CA ALA A 759 9.22 38.41 -41.09
C ALA A 759 8.78 38.32 -42.57
N GLY A 760 9.46 37.51 -43.38
CA GLY A 760 9.10 37.27 -44.78
C GLY A 760 7.70 36.67 -44.94
N LEU A 761 7.35 35.69 -44.10
CA LEU A 761 6.01 35.09 -44.07
C LEU A 761 4.92 36.06 -43.56
N LEU A 762 5.28 36.98 -42.66
CA LEU A 762 4.38 38.00 -42.11
C LEU A 762 4.07 39.13 -43.11
N PHE A 763 5.06 39.58 -43.89
CA PHE A 763 4.95 40.78 -44.75
C PHE A 763 4.80 40.48 -46.25
N ALA A 764 5.16 39.27 -46.71
CA ALA A 764 5.06 38.87 -48.12
C ALA A 764 4.70 37.38 -48.29
N PRO A 765 3.49 36.93 -47.86
CA PRO A 765 3.11 35.52 -47.86
C PRO A 765 3.07 34.88 -49.27
N ASP A 766 2.84 35.69 -50.31
CA ASP A 766 2.75 35.22 -51.70
C ASP A 766 4.13 34.91 -52.32
N ALA A 767 5.22 35.44 -51.75
CA ALA A 767 6.58 35.25 -52.28
C ALA A 767 7.22 33.90 -51.89
N LEU A 768 6.64 33.18 -50.93
CA LEU A 768 7.15 31.91 -50.39
C LEU A 768 6.27 30.69 -50.73
N ARG A 769 5.21 30.87 -51.54
CA ARG A 769 4.43 29.75 -52.08
C ARG A 769 5.19 29.11 -53.25
N LEU A 770 6.06 28.17 -52.94
CA LEU A 770 6.57 27.22 -53.94
C LEU A 770 5.46 26.21 -54.25
N GLY A 771 4.61 26.51 -55.24
CA GLY A 771 3.63 25.54 -55.78
C GLY A 771 2.39 26.19 -56.37
N GLY A 772 2.14 25.96 -57.67
CA GLY A 772 0.91 26.30 -58.38
C GLY A 772 -0.30 25.45 -57.94
N PRO A 773 -1.50 25.73 -58.47
CA PRO A 773 -2.75 25.18 -57.94
C PRO A 773 -2.90 23.68 -58.28
N GLY A 774 -2.77 22.84 -57.25
CA GLY A 774 -3.12 21.42 -57.28
C GLY A 774 -3.54 20.96 -55.88
N ASP A 775 -4.79 20.51 -55.72
CA ASP A 775 -5.48 20.25 -54.44
C ASP A 775 -4.96 19.04 -53.63
N GLY A 776 -3.76 18.50 -53.94
CA GLY A 776 -3.15 17.37 -53.23
C GLY A 776 -2.07 17.75 -52.21
N ASP A 777 -1.24 18.76 -52.50
CA ASP A 777 -0.06 19.09 -51.69
C ASP A 777 -0.34 20.05 -50.52
N SER A 778 -1.49 20.74 -50.52
CA SER A 778 -1.81 21.77 -49.52
C SER A 778 -2.20 21.19 -48.15
N ALA A 779 -2.79 19.98 -48.11
CA ALA A 779 -3.27 19.35 -46.88
C ALA A 779 -2.12 18.83 -46.00
N ALA A 780 -1.10 18.21 -46.62
CA ALA A 780 0.10 17.73 -45.93
C ALA A 780 0.94 18.88 -45.37
N ALA A 781 1.13 19.96 -46.15
CA ALA A 781 1.82 21.16 -45.69
C ALA A 781 1.10 21.84 -44.52
N THR A 782 -0.24 21.91 -44.58
CA THR A 782 -1.08 22.46 -43.50
C THR A 782 -1.02 21.60 -42.23
N ALA A 783 -1.08 20.26 -42.36
CA ALA A 783 -0.95 19.34 -41.23
C ALA A 783 0.44 19.43 -40.59
N ALA A 784 1.50 19.51 -41.40
CA ALA A 784 2.85 19.70 -40.93
C ALA A 784 3.03 21.04 -40.19
N ALA A 785 2.49 22.13 -40.72
CA ALA A 785 2.54 23.44 -40.07
C ALA A 785 1.79 23.45 -38.72
N ARG A 786 0.63 22.78 -38.62
CA ARG A 786 -0.10 22.62 -37.35
C ARG A 786 0.71 21.83 -36.33
N LEU A 787 1.32 20.71 -36.74
CA LEU A 787 2.14 19.89 -35.87
C LEU A 787 3.39 20.63 -35.39
N VAL A 788 4.09 21.31 -36.30
CA VAL A 788 5.28 22.12 -35.99
C VAL A 788 4.92 23.26 -35.02
N HIS A 789 3.80 23.95 -35.26
CA HIS A 789 3.31 24.98 -34.37
C HIS A 789 3.03 24.44 -32.96
N LEU A 790 2.27 23.34 -32.84
CA LEU A 790 1.91 22.74 -31.55
C LEU A 790 3.13 22.24 -30.78
N LEU A 791 4.08 21.57 -31.43
CA LEU A 791 5.29 21.08 -30.78
C LEU A 791 6.19 22.23 -30.31
N ALA A 792 6.38 23.25 -31.15
CA ALA A 792 7.18 24.42 -30.79
C ALA A 792 6.52 25.21 -29.65
N PHE A 793 5.20 25.43 -29.74
CA PHE A 793 4.43 26.09 -28.69
C PHE A 793 4.48 25.32 -27.35
N ALA A 794 4.16 24.03 -27.36
CA ALA A 794 4.16 23.19 -26.16
C ALA A 794 5.53 23.14 -25.48
N THR A 795 6.61 23.10 -26.28
CA THR A 795 7.99 23.14 -25.76
C THR A 795 8.29 24.49 -25.09
N ALA A 796 7.93 25.61 -25.73
CA ALA A 796 8.12 26.95 -25.15
C ALA A 796 7.28 27.15 -23.88
N TRP A 797 6.01 26.72 -23.92
CA TRP A 797 5.08 26.79 -22.80
C TRP A 797 5.54 25.97 -21.59
N GLY A 798 5.86 24.69 -21.81
CA GLY A 798 6.31 23.79 -20.75
C GLY A 798 7.66 24.21 -20.15
N ALA A 799 8.62 24.62 -20.99
CA ALA A 799 9.89 25.16 -20.50
C ALA A 799 9.69 26.45 -19.70
N GLY A 800 8.80 27.34 -20.17
CA GLY A 800 8.44 28.58 -19.49
C GLY A 800 7.81 28.34 -18.12
N LEU A 801 6.81 27.44 -18.05
CA LEU A 801 6.15 27.05 -16.81
C LEU A 801 7.15 26.48 -15.80
N TRP A 802 7.96 25.51 -16.24
CA TRP A 802 8.92 24.83 -15.38
C TRP A 802 9.97 25.80 -14.82
N VAL A 803 10.63 26.58 -15.68
CA VAL A 803 11.72 27.47 -15.24
C VAL A 803 11.20 28.59 -14.36
N THR A 804 10.03 29.16 -14.68
CA THR A 804 9.47 30.32 -13.96
C THR A 804 8.94 29.95 -12.58
N PHE A 805 8.21 28.85 -12.45
CA PHE A 805 7.47 28.53 -11.22
C PHE A 805 8.07 27.38 -10.40
N ILE A 806 8.93 26.55 -10.98
CA ILE A 806 9.46 25.36 -10.30
C ILE A 806 10.99 25.44 -10.21
N GLY A 807 11.69 25.32 -11.33
CA GLY A 807 13.14 25.22 -11.38
C GLY A 807 13.84 26.41 -10.72
N GLY A 808 13.43 27.65 -11.03
CA GLY A 808 14.02 28.85 -10.45
C GLY A 808 13.87 28.94 -8.93
N ILE A 809 12.68 28.61 -8.41
CA ILE A 809 12.36 28.69 -6.97
C ILE A 809 13.07 27.59 -6.19
N VAL A 810 13.07 26.36 -6.72
CA VAL A 810 13.76 25.22 -6.09
C VAL A 810 15.26 25.50 -6.02
N MET A 811 15.89 25.91 -7.13
CA MET A 811 17.31 26.23 -7.13
C MET A 811 17.65 27.37 -6.15
N PHE A 812 16.81 28.40 -6.05
CA PHE A 812 17.01 29.48 -5.08
C PHE A 812 16.90 29.02 -3.61
N LYS A 813 15.98 28.10 -3.32
CA LYS A 813 15.73 27.59 -1.95
C LYS A 813 16.77 26.59 -1.45
N TYR A 814 17.47 25.90 -2.34
CA TYR A 814 18.30 24.75 -1.96
C TYR A 814 19.77 24.86 -2.36
N LEU A 815 20.16 25.80 -3.23
CA LEU A 815 21.55 25.99 -3.61
C LEU A 815 22.20 27.17 -2.88
N PRO A 816 23.45 27.04 -2.42
CA PRO A 816 24.27 28.18 -1.99
C PRO A 816 24.32 29.25 -3.09
N ARG A 817 24.23 30.51 -2.70
CA ARG A 817 24.04 31.65 -3.60
C ARG A 817 25.06 31.74 -4.75
N HIS A 818 26.34 31.49 -4.49
CA HIS A 818 27.36 31.46 -5.56
C HIS A 818 27.21 30.27 -6.50
N GLN A 819 26.76 29.12 -6.00
CA GLN A 819 26.50 27.92 -6.80
C GLN A 819 25.24 28.12 -7.66
N PHE A 820 24.18 28.65 -7.05
CA PHE A 820 22.96 29.07 -7.72
C PHE A 820 23.25 30.05 -8.87
N GLY A 821 23.96 31.15 -8.59
CA GLY A 821 24.31 32.14 -9.60
C GLY A 821 25.16 31.56 -10.74
N SER A 822 26.18 30.76 -10.40
CA SER A 822 27.03 30.10 -11.40
C SER A 822 26.24 29.15 -12.30
N LEU A 823 25.23 28.48 -11.74
CA LEU A 823 24.34 27.60 -12.49
C LEU A 823 23.39 28.39 -13.40
N GLN A 824 22.76 29.45 -12.88
CA GLN A 824 21.89 30.34 -13.66
C GLN A 824 22.64 30.97 -14.86
N GLY A 825 23.89 31.40 -14.66
CA GLY A 825 24.70 31.98 -15.72
C GLY A 825 25.03 31.02 -16.88
N LYS A 826 24.89 29.71 -16.67
CA LYS A 826 25.02 28.69 -17.72
C LYS A 826 23.67 28.26 -18.30
N MET A 827 22.65 28.11 -17.45
CA MET A 827 21.35 27.59 -17.86
C MET A 827 20.48 28.63 -18.58
N PHE A 828 20.43 29.87 -18.09
CA PHE A 828 19.52 30.88 -18.63
C PHE A 828 19.80 31.28 -20.09
N PRO A 829 21.05 31.45 -20.54
CA PRO A 829 21.32 31.67 -21.96
C PRO A 829 20.78 30.55 -22.85
N THR A 830 20.87 29.30 -22.38
CA THR A 830 20.38 28.14 -23.13
C THR A 830 18.85 28.02 -23.09
N TYR A 831 18.24 28.30 -21.94
CA TYR A 831 16.79 28.39 -21.78
C TYR A 831 16.18 29.48 -22.67
N PHE A 832 16.68 30.72 -22.59
CA PHE A 832 16.17 31.83 -23.40
C PHE A 832 16.42 31.62 -24.89
N MET A 833 17.49 30.93 -25.28
CA MET A 833 17.71 30.51 -26.67
C MET A 833 16.65 29.50 -27.13
N LEU A 834 16.40 28.45 -26.34
CA LEU A 834 15.41 27.43 -26.66
C LEU A 834 14.02 28.04 -26.85
N ILE A 835 13.54 28.82 -25.89
CA ILE A 835 12.20 29.40 -25.97
C ILE A 835 12.10 30.48 -27.05
N SER A 836 13.18 31.23 -27.35
CA SER A 836 13.18 32.18 -28.48
C SER A 836 13.04 31.46 -29.82
N VAL A 837 13.77 30.34 -30.02
CA VAL A 837 13.68 29.53 -31.24
C VAL A 837 12.30 28.91 -31.38
N CYS A 838 11.78 28.32 -30.31
CA CYS A 838 10.44 27.73 -30.30
C CYS A 838 9.34 28.79 -30.53
N SER A 839 9.43 29.97 -29.92
CA SER A 839 8.50 31.08 -30.18
C SER A 839 8.60 31.57 -31.63
N ALA A 840 9.79 31.68 -32.21
CA ALA A 840 9.95 32.10 -33.61
C ALA A 840 9.35 31.09 -34.59
N ILE A 841 9.55 29.79 -34.36
CA ILE A 841 8.94 28.70 -35.13
C ILE A 841 7.41 28.75 -34.99
N SER A 842 6.92 28.94 -33.76
CA SER A 842 5.49 29.03 -33.47
C SER A 842 4.83 30.23 -34.18
N VAL A 843 5.46 31.41 -34.14
CA VAL A 843 5.03 32.62 -34.88
C VAL A 843 4.98 32.32 -36.39
N SER A 844 6.04 31.72 -36.93
CA SER A 844 6.17 31.47 -38.38
C SER A 844 5.11 30.48 -38.86
N ALA A 845 4.91 29.38 -38.14
CA ALA A 845 3.92 28.36 -38.46
C ALA A 845 2.48 28.89 -38.27
N PHE A 846 2.24 29.71 -37.23
CA PHE A 846 0.91 30.31 -37.02
C PHE A 846 0.57 31.36 -38.07
N ALA A 847 1.53 32.21 -38.46
CA ALA A 847 1.36 33.19 -39.53
C ALA A 847 1.15 32.53 -40.91
N TYR A 848 1.77 31.37 -41.14
CA TYR A 848 1.55 30.57 -42.34
C TYR A 848 0.13 29.99 -42.39
N LEU A 849 -0.35 29.45 -41.26
CA LEU A 849 -1.72 28.90 -41.14
C LEU A 849 -2.81 29.98 -41.17
N HIS A 850 -2.50 31.18 -40.67
CA HIS A 850 -3.41 32.32 -40.57
C HIS A 850 -2.78 33.57 -41.19
N PRO A 851 -2.74 33.68 -42.53
CA PRO A 851 -2.13 34.82 -43.21
C PRO A 851 -2.79 36.14 -42.79
N TRP A 852 -1.99 37.16 -42.46
CA TRP A 852 -2.47 38.40 -41.83
C TRP A 852 -3.68 39.05 -42.54
N LYS A 853 -3.65 39.08 -43.88
CA LYS A 853 -4.71 39.68 -44.71
C LYS A 853 -6.05 38.95 -44.60
N THR A 854 -6.03 37.63 -44.37
CA THR A 854 -7.22 36.76 -44.34
C THR A 854 -7.56 36.24 -42.94
N ALA A 855 -6.68 36.43 -41.95
CA ALA A 855 -6.87 35.98 -40.58
C ALA A 855 -8.01 36.73 -39.87
N LEU A 856 -8.78 36.00 -39.05
CA LEU A 856 -9.81 36.57 -38.19
C LEU A 856 -9.19 37.53 -37.16
N THR A 857 -9.98 38.46 -36.65
CA THR A 857 -9.55 39.43 -35.62
C THR A 857 -8.93 38.73 -34.40
N ILE A 858 -9.52 37.61 -33.95
CA ILE A 858 -8.99 36.80 -32.85
C ILE A 858 -7.60 36.22 -33.17
N GLU A 859 -7.38 35.73 -34.40
CA GLU A 859 -6.12 35.12 -34.85
C GLU A 859 -5.01 36.17 -34.96
N ARG A 860 -5.34 37.40 -35.36
CA ARG A 860 -4.39 38.53 -35.35
C ARG A 860 -3.93 38.87 -33.94
N TYR A 861 -4.82 38.86 -32.95
CA TYR A 861 -4.44 39.01 -31.54
C TYR A 861 -3.54 37.87 -31.06
N GLN A 862 -3.83 36.63 -31.47
CA GLN A 862 -3.00 35.47 -31.14
C GLN A 862 -1.58 35.57 -31.72
N LEU A 863 -1.45 36.01 -32.97
CA LEU A 863 -0.16 36.28 -33.56
C LEU A 863 0.59 37.40 -32.81
N GLY A 864 -0.14 38.44 -32.36
CA GLY A 864 0.38 39.48 -31.49
C GLY A 864 0.94 38.96 -30.16
N PHE A 865 0.23 38.04 -29.50
CA PHE A 865 0.72 37.40 -28.27
C PHE A 865 1.98 36.55 -28.52
N LEU A 866 2.03 35.77 -29.60
CA LEU A 866 3.22 34.99 -29.96
C LEU A 866 4.43 35.88 -30.28
N LEU A 867 4.22 37.01 -30.97
CA LEU A 867 5.25 38.02 -31.24
C LEU A 867 5.74 38.72 -29.97
N SER A 868 4.82 39.04 -29.05
CA SER A 868 5.14 39.59 -27.72
C SER A 868 6.02 38.62 -26.92
N ALA A 869 5.68 37.33 -26.90
CA ALA A 869 6.48 36.29 -26.26
C ALA A 869 7.88 36.20 -26.88
N LEU A 870 7.98 36.19 -28.21
CA LEU A 870 9.25 36.18 -28.92
C LEU A 870 10.11 37.41 -28.58
N GLY A 871 9.53 38.61 -28.60
CA GLY A 871 10.23 39.85 -28.28
C GLY A 871 10.76 39.89 -26.85
N CYS A 872 9.96 39.43 -25.88
CA CYS A 872 10.36 39.31 -24.49
C CYS A 872 11.48 38.27 -24.30
N ASN A 873 11.39 37.13 -24.97
CA ASN A 873 12.40 36.07 -24.92
C ASN A 873 13.74 36.55 -25.51
N LEU A 874 13.71 37.25 -26.65
CA LEU A 874 14.90 37.83 -27.29
C LEU A 874 15.52 38.94 -26.44
N SER A 875 14.71 39.78 -25.81
CA SER A 875 15.20 40.81 -24.88
C SER A 875 15.93 40.19 -23.69
N ASN A 876 15.41 39.09 -23.16
CA ASN A 876 16.08 38.32 -22.11
C ASN A 876 17.37 37.66 -22.60
N LEU A 877 17.36 37.07 -23.79
CA LEU A 877 18.53 36.39 -24.36
C LEU A 877 19.68 37.36 -24.66
N LEU A 878 19.36 38.49 -25.30
CA LEU A 878 20.35 39.39 -25.90
C LEU A 878 20.78 40.54 -24.98
N VAL A 879 19.89 40.99 -24.07
CA VAL A 879 20.13 42.18 -23.25
C VAL A 879 20.22 41.81 -21.77
N PHE A 880 19.14 41.29 -21.18
CA PHE A 880 19.07 41.18 -19.73
C PHE A 880 19.92 40.05 -19.15
N THR A 881 20.00 38.89 -19.80
CA THR A 881 20.81 37.76 -19.30
C THR A 881 22.30 38.07 -19.32
N PRO A 882 22.90 38.58 -20.42
CA PRO A 882 24.31 38.99 -20.42
C PRO A 882 24.63 40.02 -19.34
N MET A 883 23.78 41.05 -19.18
CA MET A 883 23.95 42.09 -18.15
C MET A 883 23.85 41.52 -16.73
N THR A 884 22.92 40.60 -16.48
CA THR A 884 22.72 39.97 -15.16
C THR A 884 23.92 39.10 -14.80
N VAL A 885 24.42 38.29 -15.75
CA VAL A 885 25.58 37.42 -15.54
C VAL A 885 26.84 38.24 -15.28
N GLU A 886 27.08 39.30 -16.04
CA GLU A 886 28.23 40.17 -15.82
C GLU A 886 28.20 40.82 -14.42
N MET A 887 27.03 41.36 -14.03
CA MET A 887 26.84 41.99 -12.72
C MET A 887 27.00 40.98 -11.57
N MET A 888 26.47 39.77 -11.75
CA MET A 888 26.59 38.68 -10.79
C MET A 888 28.05 38.27 -10.58
N MET A 889 28.85 38.15 -11.65
CA MET A 889 30.28 37.80 -11.53
C MET A 889 31.08 38.90 -10.82
N LYS A 890 30.78 40.17 -11.09
CA LYS A 890 31.37 41.30 -10.35
C LYS A 890 31.00 41.25 -8.87
N ARG A 891 29.75 40.92 -8.53
CA ARG A 891 29.28 40.77 -7.15
C ARG A 891 29.93 39.59 -6.44
N HIS A 892 30.05 38.43 -7.10
CA HIS A 892 30.70 37.24 -6.53
C HIS A 892 32.15 37.51 -6.10
N LYS A 893 32.89 38.32 -6.87
CA LYS A 893 34.26 38.69 -6.52
C LYS A 893 34.30 39.47 -5.20
N LEU A 894 33.48 40.52 -5.08
CA LEU A 894 33.40 41.33 -3.86
C LEU A 894 32.86 40.52 -2.66
N GLU A 895 31.87 39.66 -2.86
CA GLU A 895 31.32 38.81 -1.79
C GLU A 895 32.36 37.83 -1.25
N LYS A 896 33.20 37.24 -2.11
CA LYS A 896 34.32 36.39 -1.68
C LYS A 896 35.36 37.16 -0.88
N ASP A 897 35.72 38.38 -1.30
CA ASP A 897 36.67 39.22 -0.59
C ASP A 897 36.17 39.64 0.81
N LEU A 898 34.85 39.67 1.00
CA LEU A 898 34.17 39.97 2.27
C LEU A 898 33.81 38.72 3.09
N GLY A 899 34.18 37.51 2.64
CA GLY A 899 33.89 36.25 3.33
C GLY A 899 32.40 35.87 3.38
N ILE A 900 31.60 36.34 2.42
CA ILE A 900 30.15 36.11 2.35
C ILE A 900 29.73 35.46 1.01
N GLY A 901 28.49 34.97 0.88
CA GLY A 901 27.95 34.47 -0.39
C GLY A 901 27.73 32.94 -0.49
N THR A 902 27.89 32.21 0.61
CA THR A 902 27.55 30.78 0.72
C THR A 902 26.17 30.53 1.31
N GLU A 903 25.41 31.58 1.66
CA GLU A 903 24.06 31.45 2.16
C GLU A 903 23.11 30.76 1.17
N VAL A 904 22.10 30.06 1.71
CA VAL A 904 21.01 29.44 0.94
C VAL A 904 19.73 30.27 1.14
N GLY A 905 19.02 30.57 0.06
CA GLY A 905 17.82 31.42 0.09
C GLY A 905 18.12 32.92 0.24
N TYR A 906 17.37 33.61 1.09
CA TYR A 906 17.54 35.06 1.31
C TYR A 906 18.83 35.38 2.07
N SER A 907 19.52 36.43 1.65
CA SER A 907 20.79 36.83 2.27
C SER A 907 20.59 37.31 3.70
N LYS A 908 21.26 36.64 4.65
CA LYS A 908 21.33 37.04 6.06
C LYS A 908 22.31 38.20 6.31
N ASN A 909 23.03 38.67 5.29
CA ASN A 909 24.13 39.64 5.38
C ASN A 909 23.67 41.11 5.26
N ALA A 910 22.50 41.44 5.82
CA ALA A 910 21.91 42.79 5.73
C ALA A 910 22.80 43.86 6.37
N GLU A 911 23.48 43.55 7.48
CA GLU A 911 24.41 44.47 8.15
C GLU A 911 25.69 44.72 7.34
N THR A 912 26.30 43.67 6.78
CA THR A 912 27.49 43.77 5.92
C THR A 912 27.20 44.60 4.66
N THR A 913 25.99 44.49 4.13
CA THR A 913 25.51 45.31 3.00
C THR A 913 25.35 46.78 3.39
N LYS A 914 24.90 47.09 4.62
CA LYS A 914 24.81 48.47 5.12
C LYS A 914 26.19 49.11 5.34
N ARG A 915 27.19 48.32 5.73
CA ARG A 915 28.56 48.79 6.04
C ARG A 915 29.47 48.94 4.81
N ASN A 916 29.09 48.38 3.66
CA ASN A 916 29.87 48.49 2.41
C ASN A 916 29.06 49.18 1.29
N PRO A 917 29.31 50.48 1.03
CA PRO A 917 28.59 51.25 0.02
C PRO A 917 28.68 50.67 -1.40
N GLY A 918 29.80 50.04 -1.75
CA GLY A 918 30.02 49.40 -3.05
C GLY A 918 29.15 48.16 -3.25
N LEU A 919 28.99 47.33 -2.20
CA LEU A 919 28.11 46.17 -2.24
C LEU A 919 26.63 46.58 -2.31
N ALA A 920 26.23 47.63 -1.58
CA ALA A 920 24.87 48.16 -1.61
C ALA A 920 24.48 48.69 -3.01
N ALA A 921 25.38 49.45 -3.66
CA ALA A 921 25.17 49.94 -5.01
C ALA A 921 25.05 48.79 -6.03
N MET A 922 25.88 47.75 -5.91
CA MET A 922 25.81 46.56 -6.75
C MET A 922 24.53 45.74 -6.53
N ASN A 923 24.07 45.58 -5.29
CA ASN A 923 22.81 44.90 -4.99
C ASN A 923 21.61 45.62 -5.60
N ARG A 924 21.57 46.96 -5.54
CA ARG A 924 20.51 47.76 -6.16
C ARG A 924 20.53 47.60 -7.69
N LYS A 925 21.70 47.70 -8.32
CA LYS A 925 21.85 47.57 -9.77
C LYS A 925 21.53 46.16 -10.27
N PHE A 926 21.96 45.12 -9.55
CA PHE A 926 21.62 43.72 -9.84
C PHE A 926 20.12 43.48 -9.71
N GLY A 927 19.50 43.94 -8.62
CA GLY A 927 18.05 43.79 -8.39
C GLY A 927 17.22 44.44 -9.50
N MET A 928 17.62 45.61 -9.98
CA MET A 928 16.96 46.30 -11.09
C MET A 928 17.04 45.50 -12.41
N ILE A 929 18.24 45.05 -12.79
CA ILE A 929 18.44 44.29 -14.06
C ILE A 929 17.74 42.93 -13.99
N HIS A 930 17.87 42.21 -12.87
CA HIS A 930 17.20 40.94 -12.65
C HIS A 930 15.67 41.09 -12.61
N GLY A 931 15.16 42.16 -12.01
CA GLY A 931 13.73 42.49 -12.00
C GLY A 931 13.18 42.71 -13.40
N LEU A 932 13.88 43.47 -14.24
CA LEU A 932 13.50 43.66 -15.65
C LEU A 932 13.53 42.34 -16.44
N SER A 933 14.53 41.50 -16.21
CA SER A 933 14.61 40.16 -16.83
C SER A 933 13.43 39.27 -16.43
N SER A 934 13.10 39.26 -15.13
CA SER A 934 12.00 38.49 -14.57
C SER A 934 10.65 38.96 -15.12
N LEU A 935 10.46 40.28 -15.22
CA LEU A 935 9.26 40.87 -15.80
C LEU A 935 9.11 40.48 -17.27
N ALA A 936 10.18 40.57 -18.07
CA ALA A 936 10.16 40.13 -19.47
C ALA A 936 9.81 38.63 -19.58
N ASN A 937 10.34 37.79 -18.70
CA ASN A 937 10.02 36.35 -18.72
C ASN A 937 8.55 36.07 -18.33
N ILE A 938 8.01 36.80 -17.35
CA ILE A 938 6.60 36.70 -16.95
C ILE A 938 5.68 37.20 -18.06
N MET A 939 6.01 38.31 -18.71
CA MET A 939 5.23 38.82 -19.86
C MET A 939 5.23 37.84 -21.03
N SER A 940 6.37 37.18 -21.29
CA SER A 940 6.46 36.11 -22.28
C SER A 940 5.54 34.93 -21.93
N PHE A 941 5.62 34.45 -20.69
CA PHE A 941 4.76 33.36 -20.21
C PHE A 941 3.27 33.74 -20.27
N GLY A 942 2.89 34.94 -19.81
CA GLY A 942 1.52 35.43 -19.89
C GLY A 942 1.01 35.51 -21.34
N SER A 943 1.87 35.93 -22.27
CA SER A 943 1.53 35.94 -23.70
C SER A 943 1.31 34.52 -24.26
N LEU A 944 2.15 33.54 -23.87
CA LEU A 944 1.95 32.13 -24.23
C LEU A 944 0.70 31.54 -23.57
N ALA A 945 0.31 32.03 -22.38
CA ALA A 945 -0.88 31.55 -21.66
C ALA A 945 -2.17 31.93 -22.36
N MET A 946 -2.24 33.18 -22.84
CA MET A 946 -3.36 33.64 -23.66
C MET A 946 -3.49 32.82 -24.95
N HIS A 947 -2.36 32.42 -25.52
CA HIS A 947 -2.35 31.54 -26.69
C HIS A 947 -2.76 30.10 -26.37
N SER A 948 -2.34 29.57 -25.22
CA SER A 948 -2.78 28.25 -24.73
C SER A 948 -4.29 28.19 -24.56
N TRP A 949 -4.89 29.25 -24.01
CA TRP A 949 -6.35 29.35 -23.83
C TRP A 949 -7.10 29.39 -25.17
N TYR A 950 -6.52 30.05 -26.17
CA TYR A 950 -7.05 30.01 -27.53
C TYR A 950 -6.99 28.60 -28.13
N LEU A 951 -5.85 27.91 -27.98
CA LEU A 951 -5.67 26.55 -28.50
C LEU A 951 -6.58 25.54 -27.79
N SER A 952 -6.79 25.66 -26.48
CA SER A 952 -7.68 24.75 -25.74
C SER A 952 -9.12 24.82 -26.22
N ASN A 953 -9.59 25.99 -26.66
CA ASN A 953 -10.94 26.16 -27.21
C ASN A 953 -11.07 25.66 -28.66
N LYS A 954 -9.99 25.15 -29.26
CA LYS A 954 -9.93 24.60 -30.63
C LYS A 954 -9.58 23.12 -30.68
N LEU A 955 -9.24 22.53 -29.53
CA LEU A 955 -9.02 21.11 -29.36
C LEU A 955 -10.32 20.53 -28.79
N ASP A 956 -11.11 19.84 -29.62
CA ASP A 956 -12.18 18.96 -29.11
C ASP A 956 -11.48 17.78 -28.40
N LEU A 957 -11.47 17.83 -27.07
CA LEU A 957 -10.97 16.78 -26.18
C LEU A 957 -12.10 15.91 -25.66
#